data_AF-Q4S000-F1
#
_entry.id   AF-Q4S000-F1
#
_cell.length_a   1.000
_cell.length_b   1.000
_cell.length_c   1.000
_cell.angle_alpha   90.00
_cell.angle_beta   90.00
_cell.angle_gamma   90.00
#
_symmetry.space_group_name_H-M   'P 1'
#
loop_
_entity.id
_entity.type
_entity.pdbx_description
1 polymer ?
#
loop_
_entity_poly.entity_id
_entity_poly.type
_entity_poly.pdbx_seq_one_letter_code
_entity_poly.pdbx_strand_id
1 'polypeptide(L)'
;MLLRISLLIFSCCIWESDTRNVLLIIADDAGFETEVYNNSVVHTPHLRALAQRGLVFSNAFTSVSSCSPSRSAILTGLPQHQNGMYGLHQGVHNFNSFEGVQSLPLLLRKANIHTGIIGKKHVGPGSVYPFDFAYTEENSSVLQVGRNITRIKLLVRKFFQAHKEDRANGQEERPFFLYVAFHDTHRCGHSQPQYGAFCEKFGNGDMGMGRIPDWKPVYYTPEQVKVPPFVPDTPASRADLAAQYTTVSRLDQGVGLVLRELRDAGYENDTLVIYSSDNGIPFPNGRTNLYRSGVAEPMIVSSPEHRERWRETSQAYVTLLEVYNNSVVHTPHLRALAQRGLVFSNAFTSVSSCSPSRSAILTGLPQHQNGMYGLHQGVHNFNSFEGVQSLPLLLRKANIHTGIIGKKHVGPGSVYPFDFAYTEENSSVLQVGRNITRIKLLVRKFFQAHKEDRANGQEERPFFGLVLRELRDAGYENDTLVIYSSDNGIPFPNGRTNLYRSGVAEPMIVSSPEHRERWRETSQAYVTLLDITPTILDWFSLPYPSYSLPGSPSSPVHLTGRSLLPVLSAEPGNWQTVFASQSLHEVTMYYPTRSVHRGAYHLLHNLHYRMAFPVDQDLYVAPTFQDLLNRTRSGEPTHWFKSLGRYYYRERWELYDARADPLETVNLASDPAYSGVLENLRQSLQKWQWETGDPWVCGPDYVLEDKLEPRCRPLYNGL
;
A
#
# COMPACT_ATOMS: atom_id res chain seq x y z
N MET A 1 -33.52 -28.25 -60.51
CA MET A 1 -32.69 -29.04 -59.57
C MET A 1 -31.32 -28.37 -59.45
N LEU A 2 -31.11 -27.51 -58.45
CA LEU A 2 -29.83 -26.87 -58.14
C LEU A 2 -29.89 -26.37 -56.69
N LEU A 3 -29.43 -27.18 -55.74
CA LEU A 3 -29.32 -26.81 -54.33
C LEU A 3 -27.88 -26.34 -54.09
N ARG A 4 -27.68 -25.08 -53.67
CA ARG A 4 -26.37 -24.62 -53.20
C ARG A 4 -26.23 -24.99 -51.73
N ILE A 5 -25.31 -25.91 -51.43
CA ILE A 5 -24.90 -26.21 -50.05
C ILE A 5 -23.76 -25.26 -49.68
N SER A 6 -23.99 -24.38 -48.71
CA SER A 6 -22.94 -23.57 -48.10
C SER A 6 -22.33 -24.33 -46.93
N LEU A 7 -21.08 -24.77 -47.05
CA LEU A 7 -20.32 -25.28 -45.90
C LEU A 7 -19.94 -24.08 -45.01
N LEU A 8 -20.49 -24.05 -43.80
CA LEU A 8 -19.97 -23.22 -42.71
C LEU A 8 -18.80 -23.95 -42.06
N ILE A 9 -17.58 -23.50 -42.35
CA ILE A 9 -16.38 -23.93 -41.63
C ILE A 9 -16.45 -23.28 -40.24
N PHE A 10 -16.88 -24.05 -39.23
CA PHE A 10 -16.68 -23.68 -37.84
C PHE A 10 -15.18 -23.70 -37.55
N SER A 11 -14.55 -22.51 -37.53
CA SER A 11 -13.24 -22.34 -36.93
C SER A 11 -13.36 -22.65 -35.45
N CYS A 12 -12.93 -23.84 -35.05
CA CYS A 12 -12.82 -24.21 -33.65
C CYS A 12 -11.68 -23.39 -33.05
N CYS A 13 -12.01 -22.20 -32.55
CA CYS A 13 -11.14 -21.49 -31.64
C CYS A 13 -10.99 -22.36 -30.41
N ILE A 14 -9.84 -23.01 -30.28
CA ILE A 14 -9.40 -23.61 -29.02
C ILE A 14 -9.30 -22.44 -28.04
N TRP A 15 -10.31 -22.28 -27.20
CA TRP A 15 -10.17 -21.53 -25.96
C TRP A 15 -9.21 -22.33 -25.10
N GLU A 16 -7.96 -21.86 -25.04
CA GLU A 16 -7.04 -22.27 -24.00
C GLU A 16 -7.68 -21.85 -22.68
N SER A 17 -8.00 -22.83 -21.84
CA SER A 17 -8.79 -22.63 -20.63
C SER A 17 -7.90 -21.98 -19.58
N ASP A 18 -7.91 -20.65 -19.54
CA ASP A 18 -7.05 -19.78 -18.73
C ASP A 18 -7.45 -19.82 -17.25
N THR A 19 -7.30 -21.01 -16.62
CA THR A 19 -7.78 -21.31 -15.27
C THR A 19 -6.86 -20.75 -14.20
N ARG A 20 -6.93 -19.43 -14.03
CA ARG A 20 -6.35 -18.70 -12.89
C ARG A 20 -6.65 -19.39 -11.57
N ASN A 21 -5.65 -19.49 -10.69
CA ASN A 21 -5.77 -20.05 -9.34
C ASN A 21 -5.09 -19.15 -8.30
N VAL A 22 -5.32 -19.40 -7.01
CA VAL A 22 -4.66 -18.67 -5.92
C VAL A 22 -4.14 -19.61 -4.83
N LEU A 23 -2.89 -19.37 -4.41
CA LEU A 23 -2.28 -19.93 -3.22
C LEU A 23 -1.93 -18.79 -2.25
N LEU A 24 -2.65 -18.72 -1.14
CA LEU A 24 -2.37 -17.79 -0.04
C LEU A 24 -1.63 -18.53 1.06
N ILE A 25 -0.42 -18.06 1.40
CA ILE A 25 0.39 -18.58 2.49
C ILE A 25 0.48 -17.51 3.58
N ILE A 26 0.02 -17.84 4.79
CA ILE A 26 0.15 -16.98 5.97
C ILE A 26 0.96 -17.72 7.04
N ALA A 27 2.03 -17.08 7.50
CA ALA A 27 2.77 -17.46 8.70
C ALA A 27 2.10 -16.91 9.97
N ASP A 28 2.46 -17.46 11.13
CA ASP A 28 1.92 -17.05 12.44
C ASP A 28 3.01 -16.31 13.24
N ASP A 29 2.81 -15.02 13.51
CA ASP A 29 3.79 -14.14 14.16
C ASP A 29 5.20 -14.10 13.52
N ALA A 30 5.31 -14.16 12.18
CA ALA A 30 6.59 -14.09 11.48
C ALA A 30 6.93 -12.65 11.07
N GLY A 31 8.13 -12.17 11.40
CA GLY A 31 8.60 -10.84 11.03
C GLY A 31 9.53 -10.87 9.82
N PHE A 32 10.55 -10.02 9.87
CA PHE A 32 11.50 -9.82 8.79
C PHE A 32 12.73 -10.73 8.92
N GLU A 33 12.61 -11.86 9.62
CA GLU A 33 13.69 -12.80 9.93
C GLU A 33 14.07 -13.69 8.73
N THR A 34 14.29 -13.11 7.55
CA THR A 34 14.55 -13.86 6.30
C THR A 34 15.64 -13.23 5.44
N GLU A 35 16.26 -14.04 4.57
CA GLU A 35 17.23 -13.58 3.57
C GLU A 35 16.64 -12.50 2.64
N VAL A 36 15.31 -12.55 2.39
CA VAL A 36 14.57 -11.60 1.54
C VAL A 36 14.61 -10.18 2.12
N TYR A 37 14.61 -10.05 3.45
CA TYR A 37 14.64 -8.78 4.16
C TYR A 37 16.00 -8.49 4.81
N ASN A 38 17.09 -8.92 4.14
CA ASN A 38 18.48 -8.68 4.54
C ASN A 38 18.89 -9.28 5.91
N ASN A 39 18.14 -10.29 6.40
CA ASN A 39 18.64 -11.12 7.50
C ASN A 39 19.63 -12.17 6.96
N SER A 40 20.91 -11.80 6.97
CA SER A 40 22.05 -12.65 6.57
C SER A 40 22.40 -13.79 7.54
N VAL A 41 21.61 -14.01 8.58
CA VAL A 41 21.84 -15.09 9.57
C VAL A 41 20.87 -16.24 9.33
N VAL A 42 19.56 -15.94 9.23
CA VAL A 42 18.53 -16.97 9.00
C VAL A 42 18.66 -17.49 7.57
N HIS A 43 18.62 -18.82 7.41
CA HIS A 43 18.59 -19.46 6.12
C HIS A 43 17.14 -19.70 5.67
N THR A 44 16.70 -18.95 4.64
CA THR A 44 15.36 -19.03 4.04
C THR A 44 15.45 -19.13 2.52
N PRO A 45 16.05 -20.21 1.97
CA PRO A 45 16.30 -20.35 0.54
C PRO A 45 15.01 -20.47 -0.30
N HIS A 46 13.91 -20.97 0.26
CA HIS A 46 12.66 -21.15 -0.48
C HIS A 46 11.87 -19.84 -0.61
N LEU A 47 11.80 -19.03 0.45
CA LEU A 47 11.28 -17.67 0.40
C LEU A 47 12.15 -16.77 -0.49
N ARG A 48 13.47 -16.94 -0.47
CA ARG A 48 14.37 -16.27 -1.42
C ARG A 48 14.10 -16.68 -2.87
N ALA A 49 13.80 -17.95 -3.14
CA ALA A 49 13.41 -18.42 -4.47
C ALA A 49 12.02 -17.91 -4.90
N LEU A 50 11.08 -17.75 -3.97
CA LEU A 50 9.77 -17.13 -4.21
C LEU A 50 9.92 -15.63 -4.53
N ALA A 51 10.72 -14.89 -3.75
CA ALA A 51 11.07 -13.50 -4.03
C ALA A 51 11.74 -13.31 -5.41
N GLN A 52 12.54 -14.29 -5.86
CA GLN A 52 13.12 -14.27 -7.21
C GLN A 52 12.11 -14.44 -8.36
N ARG A 53 10.86 -14.76 -8.04
CA ARG A 53 9.71 -14.96 -8.94
C ARG A 53 8.51 -14.09 -8.54
N GLY A 54 8.72 -13.06 -7.75
CA GLY A 54 7.65 -12.18 -7.29
C GLY A 54 8.17 -10.77 -7.03
N LEU A 55 7.24 -9.93 -6.59
CA LEU A 55 7.49 -8.59 -6.08
C LEU A 55 7.55 -8.65 -4.55
N VAL A 56 8.65 -8.18 -3.97
CA VAL A 56 8.82 -8.06 -2.51
C VAL A 56 8.29 -6.70 -2.08
N PHE A 57 7.42 -6.64 -1.07
CA PHE A 57 6.96 -5.38 -0.50
C PHE A 57 7.81 -5.07 0.73
N SER A 58 8.61 -4.00 0.71
CA SER A 58 9.53 -3.71 1.83
C SER A 58 8.82 -3.26 3.11
N ASN A 59 7.51 -3.06 3.06
CA ASN A 59 6.76 -2.39 4.11
C ASN A 59 5.27 -2.79 4.08
N ALA A 60 4.94 -4.08 4.15
CA ALA A 60 3.55 -4.49 4.37
C ALA A 60 3.10 -4.25 5.81
N PHE A 61 1.79 -4.06 6.05
CA PHE A 61 1.26 -3.90 7.41
C PHE A 61 -0.05 -4.67 7.65
N THR A 62 -0.24 -5.32 8.80
CA THR A 62 -1.58 -5.74 9.22
C THR A 62 -2.42 -4.54 9.69
N SER A 63 -3.75 -4.61 9.53
CA SER A 63 -4.68 -3.64 10.11
C SER A 63 -4.92 -3.87 11.62
N VAL A 64 -4.38 -4.94 12.21
CA VAL A 64 -4.53 -5.27 13.64
C VAL A 64 -3.47 -6.29 14.10
N SER A 65 -2.82 -6.05 15.24
CA SER A 65 -1.74 -6.90 15.76
C SER A 65 -2.27 -8.05 16.65
N SER A 66 -3.15 -8.89 16.09
CA SER A 66 -3.84 -9.96 16.82
C SER A 66 -4.33 -11.06 15.86
N CYS A 67 -4.06 -12.33 16.15
CA CYS A 67 -4.27 -13.44 15.19
C CYS A 67 -5.70 -13.53 14.62
N SER A 68 -6.72 -13.76 15.44
CA SER A 68 -8.11 -13.92 14.94
C SER A 68 -8.64 -12.64 14.26
N PRO A 69 -8.46 -11.42 14.84
CA PRO A 69 -8.83 -10.17 14.18
C PRO A 69 -8.10 -9.91 12.86
N SER A 70 -6.82 -10.32 12.74
CA SER A 70 -6.04 -10.16 11.50
C SER A 70 -6.47 -11.16 10.45
N ARG A 71 -6.64 -12.44 10.82
CA ARG A 71 -7.11 -13.50 9.91
C ARG A 71 -8.53 -13.21 9.42
N SER A 72 -9.41 -12.62 10.23
CA SER A 72 -10.72 -12.16 9.75
C SER A 72 -10.59 -10.97 8.80
N ALA A 73 -9.70 -10.02 9.07
CA ALA A 73 -9.43 -8.88 8.18
C ALA A 73 -8.87 -9.32 6.81
N ILE A 74 -7.89 -10.23 6.78
CA ILE A 74 -7.33 -10.84 5.56
C ILE A 74 -8.44 -11.51 4.73
N LEU A 75 -9.30 -12.31 5.38
CA LEU A 75 -10.35 -13.10 4.75
C LEU A 75 -11.67 -12.34 4.50
N THR A 76 -11.74 -11.03 4.78
CA THR A 76 -12.94 -10.21 4.51
C THR A 76 -12.64 -8.90 3.79
N GLY A 77 -11.41 -8.38 3.87
CA GLY A 77 -11.06 -7.03 3.43
C GLY A 77 -11.65 -5.92 4.31
N LEU A 78 -12.17 -6.27 5.50
CA LEU A 78 -12.82 -5.36 6.44
C LEU A 78 -12.06 -5.33 7.78
N PRO A 79 -11.85 -4.15 8.40
CA PRO A 79 -11.21 -4.07 9.72
C PRO A 79 -12.02 -4.78 10.80
N GLN A 80 -11.34 -5.22 11.87
CA GLN A 80 -11.95 -6.00 12.95
C GLN A 80 -13.19 -5.36 13.60
N HIS A 81 -13.22 -4.02 13.70
CA HIS A 81 -14.36 -3.31 14.29
C HIS A 81 -15.61 -3.33 13.40
N GLN A 82 -15.44 -3.60 12.09
CA GLN A 82 -16.52 -3.69 11.11
C GLN A 82 -16.93 -5.16 10.88
N ASN A 83 -15.96 -6.09 10.84
CA ASN A 83 -16.27 -7.51 10.64
C ASN A 83 -16.77 -8.22 11.92
N GLY A 84 -16.57 -7.64 13.10
CA GLY A 84 -17.08 -8.13 14.40
C GLY A 84 -16.10 -8.98 15.20
N MET A 85 -14.98 -9.40 14.61
CA MET A 85 -13.95 -10.20 15.30
C MET A 85 -13.06 -9.30 16.17
N TYR A 86 -13.61 -8.76 17.26
CA TYR A 86 -12.94 -7.73 18.08
C TYR A 86 -11.70 -8.21 18.86
N GLY A 87 -11.53 -9.53 19.00
CA GLY A 87 -10.45 -10.18 19.74
C GLY A 87 -10.29 -11.65 19.30
N LEU A 88 -9.67 -12.45 20.15
CA LEU A 88 -9.37 -13.85 19.91
C LEU A 88 -10.63 -14.74 19.84
N HIS A 89 -10.62 -15.71 18.93
CA HIS A 89 -11.77 -16.58 18.67
C HIS A 89 -11.93 -17.74 19.68
N GLN A 90 -10.82 -18.31 20.15
CA GLN A 90 -10.82 -19.60 20.85
C GLN A 90 -11.27 -19.52 22.31
N GLY A 91 -11.82 -20.63 22.81
CA GLY A 91 -12.04 -20.87 24.24
C GLY A 91 -12.88 -19.80 24.92
N VAL A 92 -12.36 -19.22 26.00
CA VAL A 92 -13.05 -18.20 26.81
C VAL A 92 -13.16 -16.83 26.13
N HIS A 93 -12.43 -16.59 25.04
CA HIS A 93 -12.44 -15.30 24.36
C HIS A 93 -13.65 -15.19 23.41
N ASN A 94 -13.95 -16.25 22.67
CA ASN A 94 -15.21 -16.50 21.97
C ASN A 94 -15.67 -15.40 20.97
N PHE A 95 -14.77 -14.56 20.47
CA PHE A 95 -15.12 -13.59 19.43
C PHE A 95 -15.41 -14.28 18.10
N ASN A 96 -16.37 -13.73 17.35
CA ASN A 96 -16.84 -14.25 16.08
C ASN A 96 -17.23 -13.06 15.19
N SER A 97 -17.05 -13.19 13.87
CA SER A 97 -17.55 -12.19 12.91
C SER A 97 -19.07 -12.22 12.82
N PHE A 98 -19.69 -11.11 12.39
CA PHE A 98 -21.15 -11.04 12.29
C PHE A 98 -21.74 -11.99 11.24
N GLU A 99 -22.83 -12.67 11.58
CA GLU A 99 -23.68 -13.40 10.63
C GLU A 99 -24.18 -12.41 9.55
N GLY A 100 -23.71 -12.59 8.32
CA GLY A 100 -23.97 -11.67 7.20
C GLY A 100 -22.72 -11.08 6.54
N VAL A 101 -21.55 -11.14 7.19
CA VAL A 101 -20.25 -10.78 6.57
C VAL A 101 -20.01 -11.63 5.32
N GLN A 102 -19.70 -10.97 4.20
CA GLN A 102 -19.34 -11.65 2.95
C GLN A 102 -17.82 -11.88 2.91
N SER A 103 -17.37 -12.97 3.53
CA SER A 103 -15.96 -13.34 3.52
C SER A 103 -15.49 -13.79 2.13
N LEU A 104 -14.18 -13.69 1.89
CA LEU A 104 -13.52 -14.18 0.69
C LEU A 104 -13.87 -15.64 0.36
N PRO A 105 -13.67 -16.65 1.24
CA PRO A 105 -13.98 -18.03 0.89
C PRO A 105 -15.48 -18.26 0.66
N LEU A 106 -16.38 -17.53 1.33
CA LEU A 106 -17.82 -17.56 1.03
C LEU A 106 -18.13 -17.01 -0.37
N LEU A 107 -17.50 -15.92 -0.78
CA LEU A 107 -17.66 -15.32 -2.12
C LEU A 107 -17.10 -16.22 -3.22
N LEU A 108 -15.90 -16.78 -3.02
CA LEU A 108 -15.26 -17.70 -3.97
C LEU A 108 -16.11 -18.97 -4.16
N ARG A 109 -16.63 -19.54 -3.07
CA ARG A 109 -17.51 -20.71 -3.12
C ARG A 109 -18.83 -20.44 -3.88
N LYS A 110 -19.41 -19.24 -3.72
CA LYS A 110 -20.58 -18.79 -4.52
C LYS A 110 -20.26 -18.65 -6.00
N ALA A 111 -19.01 -18.34 -6.35
CA ALA A 111 -18.51 -18.28 -7.72
C ALA A 111 -18.01 -19.64 -8.26
N ASN A 112 -18.37 -20.76 -7.61
CA ASN A 112 -17.95 -22.14 -7.96
C ASN A 112 -16.43 -22.39 -7.89
N ILE A 113 -15.66 -21.56 -7.20
CA ILE A 113 -14.21 -21.76 -7.00
C ILE A 113 -14.00 -22.77 -5.87
N HIS A 114 -13.12 -23.76 -6.07
CA HIS A 114 -12.83 -24.77 -5.04
C HIS A 114 -12.02 -24.17 -3.90
N THR A 115 -12.56 -24.21 -2.67
CA THR A 115 -11.93 -23.55 -1.51
C THR A 115 -11.26 -24.56 -0.57
N GLY A 116 -9.98 -24.35 -0.28
CA GLY A 116 -9.18 -25.18 0.63
C GLY A 116 -8.53 -24.39 1.76
N ILE A 117 -8.51 -24.95 2.98
CA ILE A 117 -7.73 -24.46 4.11
C ILE A 117 -6.95 -25.60 4.78
N ILE A 118 -5.66 -25.37 5.04
CA ILE A 118 -4.77 -26.26 5.79
C ILE A 118 -4.04 -25.44 6.85
N GLY A 119 -4.17 -25.82 8.12
CA GLY A 119 -3.47 -25.20 9.24
C GLY A 119 -4.37 -24.35 10.14
N LYS A 120 -3.83 -23.28 10.72
CA LYS A 120 -4.49 -22.45 11.75
C LYS A 120 -5.55 -21.54 11.13
N LYS A 121 -6.84 -21.88 11.29
CA LYS A 121 -7.98 -21.08 10.82
C LYS A 121 -8.22 -19.88 11.75
N HIS A 122 -8.45 -20.19 13.02
CA HIS A 122 -8.57 -19.27 14.15
C HIS A 122 -9.64 -18.19 14.02
N VAL A 123 -10.66 -18.44 13.19
CA VAL A 123 -11.80 -17.54 12.94
C VAL A 123 -13.13 -18.30 12.80
N GLY A 124 -14.21 -17.65 13.22
CA GLY A 124 -15.59 -18.13 13.11
C GLY A 124 -16.58 -16.98 12.92
N PRO A 125 -17.86 -17.28 12.64
CA PRO A 125 -18.46 -18.62 12.61
C PRO A 125 -18.19 -19.35 11.29
N GLY A 126 -18.41 -20.68 11.27
CA GLY A 126 -18.23 -21.51 10.07
C GLY A 126 -19.19 -21.20 8.91
N SER A 127 -20.35 -20.57 9.20
CA SER A 127 -21.29 -20.01 8.22
C SER A 127 -20.65 -18.86 7.41
N VAL A 128 -19.85 -18.02 8.06
CA VAL A 128 -19.15 -16.88 7.45
C VAL A 128 -17.85 -17.34 6.77
N TYR A 129 -17.12 -18.31 7.33
CA TYR A 129 -15.85 -18.81 6.78
C TYR A 129 -15.91 -20.29 6.31
N PRO A 130 -16.74 -20.63 5.30
CA PRO A 130 -16.84 -22.00 4.80
C PRO A 130 -15.70 -22.33 3.83
N PHE A 131 -15.13 -23.53 3.95
CA PHE A 131 -14.18 -24.09 3.00
C PHE A 131 -14.65 -25.49 2.59
N ASP A 132 -14.50 -25.85 1.31
CA ASP A 132 -14.88 -27.18 0.80
C ASP A 132 -13.91 -28.28 1.28
N PHE A 133 -12.62 -27.95 1.42
CA PHE A 133 -11.59 -28.80 1.96
C PHE A 133 -10.96 -28.14 3.19
N ALA A 134 -11.14 -28.70 4.38
CA ALA A 134 -10.65 -28.09 5.62
C ALA A 134 -9.92 -29.09 6.53
N TYR A 135 -8.65 -28.81 6.84
CA TYR A 135 -7.86 -29.52 7.86
C TYR A 135 -7.25 -28.49 8.81
N THR A 136 -7.97 -28.22 9.91
CA THR A 136 -7.74 -27.08 10.82
C THR A 136 -7.68 -27.55 12.26
N GLU A 137 -7.40 -26.66 13.20
CA GLU A 137 -7.48 -26.93 14.63
C GLU A 137 -8.89 -27.34 15.12
N GLU A 138 -9.94 -27.08 14.33
CA GLU A 138 -11.31 -27.49 14.61
C GLU A 138 -11.54 -29.00 14.44
N ASN A 139 -10.73 -29.68 13.62
CA ASN A 139 -10.91 -31.10 13.28
C ASN A 139 -9.62 -31.94 13.32
N SER A 140 -8.47 -31.31 13.57
CA SER A 140 -7.13 -31.92 13.54
C SER A 140 -6.23 -31.26 14.59
N SER A 141 -5.16 -31.95 15.02
CA SER A 141 -4.15 -31.31 15.88
C SER A 141 -3.43 -30.19 15.11
N VAL A 142 -3.43 -28.96 15.64
CA VAL A 142 -2.74 -27.79 15.05
C VAL A 142 -1.24 -28.01 14.85
N LEU A 143 -0.60 -28.88 15.63
CA LEU A 143 0.79 -29.31 15.38
C LEU A 143 0.94 -30.05 14.05
N GLN A 144 -0.02 -30.94 13.75
CA GLN A 144 0.02 -31.78 12.57
C GLN A 144 -0.39 -31.01 11.31
N VAL A 145 -1.33 -30.07 11.41
CA VAL A 145 -1.79 -29.28 10.24
C VAL A 145 -1.08 -27.93 10.08
N GLY A 146 -0.42 -27.41 11.11
CA GLY A 146 0.21 -26.08 11.11
C GLY A 146 1.74 -26.06 11.30
N ARG A 147 2.38 -27.14 11.79
CA ARG A 147 3.85 -27.20 12.00
C ARG A 147 4.54 -28.42 11.37
N ASN A 148 3.86 -29.55 11.27
CA ASN A 148 4.39 -30.74 10.59
C ASN A 148 4.36 -30.54 9.06
N ILE A 149 5.45 -29.99 8.52
CA ILE A 149 5.54 -29.66 7.08
C ILE A 149 5.39 -30.88 6.16
N THR A 150 5.74 -32.09 6.60
CA THR A 150 5.44 -33.34 5.88
C THR A 150 3.94 -33.58 5.78
N ARG A 151 3.19 -33.36 6.86
CA ARG A 151 1.72 -33.52 6.87
C ARG A 151 1.04 -32.42 6.05
N ILE A 152 1.51 -31.17 6.11
CA ILE A 152 1.01 -30.07 5.28
C ILE A 152 1.19 -30.41 3.80
N LYS A 153 2.39 -30.80 3.38
CA LYS A 153 2.70 -31.28 2.02
C LYS A 153 1.72 -32.36 1.54
N LEU A 154 1.48 -33.38 2.37
CA LEU A 154 0.55 -34.48 2.03
C LEU A 154 -0.92 -34.02 1.95
N LEU A 155 -1.32 -33.02 2.73
CA LEU A 155 -2.67 -32.44 2.65
C LEU A 155 -2.83 -31.55 1.41
N VAL A 156 -1.81 -30.78 1.02
CA VAL A 156 -1.78 -30.02 -0.24
C VAL A 156 -1.87 -30.97 -1.44
N ARG A 157 -1.12 -32.08 -1.42
CA ARG A 157 -1.26 -33.14 -2.44
C ARG A 157 -2.67 -33.71 -2.50
N LYS A 158 -3.27 -34.01 -1.35
CA LYS A 158 -4.64 -34.54 -1.26
C LYS A 158 -5.68 -33.53 -1.79
N PHE A 159 -5.48 -32.24 -1.55
CA PHE A 159 -6.31 -31.18 -2.12
C PHE A 159 -6.26 -31.19 -3.66
N PHE A 160 -5.07 -31.21 -4.26
CA PHE A 160 -4.93 -31.29 -5.72
C PHE A 160 -5.43 -32.61 -6.32
N GLN A 161 -5.39 -33.72 -5.57
CA GLN A 161 -6.01 -34.98 -5.98
C GLN A 161 -7.55 -34.86 -6.05
N ALA A 162 -8.19 -34.42 -4.95
CA ALA A 162 -9.64 -34.23 -4.90
C ALA A 162 -10.13 -33.25 -5.98
N HIS A 163 -9.40 -32.15 -6.18
CA HIS A 163 -9.69 -31.15 -7.20
C HIS A 163 -9.66 -31.72 -8.64
N LYS A 164 -8.74 -32.65 -8.92
CA LYS A 164 -8.68 -33.36 -10.21
C LYS A 164 -9.74 -34.47 -10.34
N GLU A 165 -10.13 -35.09 -9.24
CA GLU A 165 -11.21 -36.08 -9.20
C GLU A 165 -12.57 -35.46 -9.52
N ASP A 166 -12.88 -34.25 -9.03
CA ASP A 166 -14.08 -33.50 -9.40
C ASP A 166 -14.19 -33.33 -10.93
N ARG A 167 -13.10 -32.91 -11.59
CA ARG A 167 -12.99 -32.80 -13.05
C ARG A 167 -13.18 -34.15 -13.75
N ALA A 168 -12.57 -35.22 -13.23
CA ALA A 168 -12.67 -36.55 -13.82
C ALA A 168 -14.10 -37.14 -13.73
N ASN A 169 -14.88 -36.72 -12.73
CA ASN A 169 -16.28 -37.10 -12.55
C ASN A 169 -17.27 -36.28 -13.42
N GLY A 170 -16.78 -35.47 -14.37
CA GLY A 170 -17.61 -34.72 -15.31
C GLY A 170 -18.15 -33.40 -14.77
N GLN A 171 -17.61 -32.87 -13.66
CA GLN A 171 -17.81 -31.47 -13.31
C GLN A 171 -16.95 -30.57 -14.20
N GLU A 172 -17.41 -29.36 -14.48
CA GLU A 172 -16.62 -28.34 -15.19
C GLU A 172 -15.32 -28.04 -14.44
N GLU A 173 -14.25 -27.75 -15.18
CA GLU A 173 -12.95 -27.43 -14.59
C GLU A 173 -13.00 -26.07 -13.89
N ARG A 174 -13.21 -26.11 -12.57
CA ARG A 174 -13.27 -24.92 -11.73
C ARG A 174 -11.88 -24.45 -11.28
N PRO A 175 -11.66 -23.13 -11.10
CA PRO A 175 -10.51 -22.59 -10.37
C PRO A 175 -10.41 -23.08 -8.92
N PHE A 176 -9.25 -22.90 -8.28
CA PHE A 176 -9.07 -23.10 -6.84
C PHE A 176 -8.50 -21.88 -6.09
N PHE A 177 -8.87 -21.79 -4.81
CA PHE A 177 -8.22 -20.97 -3.79
C PHE A 177 -7.77 -21.87 -2.64
N LEU A 178 -6.46 -21.95 -2.41
CA LEU A 178 -5.86 -22.72 -1.33
C LEU A 178 -5.20 -21.79 -0.31
N TYR A 179 -5.68 -21.83 0.92
CA TYR A 179 -5.15 -21.09 2.06
C TYR A 179 -4.30 -22.02 2.96
N VAL A 180 -2.98 -21.84 2.93
CA VAL A 180 -2.04 -22.56 3.80
C VAL A 180 -1.64 -21.63 4.95
N ALA A 181 -2.25 -21.88 6.10
CA ALA A 181 -2.10 -21.08 7.31
C ALA A 181 -1.15 -21.79 8.28
N PHE A 182 0.16 -21.57 8.13
CA PHE A 182 1.14 -22.13 9.06
C PHE A 182 0.86 -21.63 10.50
N HIS A 183 1.24 -22.45 11.47
CA HIS A 183 1.27 -22.11 12.90
C HIS A 183 2.72 -21.90 13.38
N ASP A 184 3.72 -22.26 12.57
CA ASP A 184 5.03 -21.64 12.66
C ASP A 184 4.92 -20.19 12.15
N THR A 185 5.47 -19.18 12.82
CA THR A 185 6.46 -19.19 13.90
C THR A 185 5.91 -18.85 15.30
N HIS A 186 4.65 -19.17 15.60
CA HIS A 186 4.05 -18.87 16.90
C HIS A 186 4.77 -19.57 18.06
N ARG A 187 4.77 -18.95 19.25
CA ARG A 187 5.32 -19.52 20.48
C ARG A 187 4.62 -20.82 20.90
N CYS A 188 5.33 -21.65 21.65
CA CYS A 188 4.80 -22.86 22.30
C CYS A 188 5.03 -22.91 23.82
N GLY A 189 5.72 -21.94 24.41
CA GLY A 189 6.07 -21.96 25.85
C GLY A 189 4.88 -22.09 26.80
N HIS A 190 3.73 -21.48 26.48
CA HIS A 190 2.53 -21.57 27.31
C HIS A 190 1.80 -22.93 27.17
N SER A 191 1.59 -23.39 25.93
CA SER A 191 0.74 -24.55 25.65
C SER A 191 1.47 -25.89 25.58
N GLN A 192 2.75 -25.90 25.18
CA GLN A 192 3.54 -27.10 24.87
C GLN A 192 5.05 -26.89 25.16
N PRO A 193 5.43 -26.53 26.40
CA PRO A 193 6.80 -26.16 26.74
C PRO A 193 7.85 -27.23 26.44
N GLN A 194 7.47 -28.51 26.40
CA GLN A 194 8.37 -29.63 26.08
C GLN A 194 9.00 -29.51 24.67
N TYR A 195 8.32 -28.86 23.72
CA TYR A 195 8.85 -28.64 22.37
C TYR A 195 9.68 -27.36 22.24
N GLY A 196 9.88 -26.64 23.35
CA GLY A 196 10.65 -25.40 23.40
C GLY A 196 9.81 -24.13 23.19
N ALA A 197 10.48 -22.98 23.27
CA ALA A 197 9.82 -21.66 23.29
C ALA A 197 9.02 -21.39 22.02
N PHE A 198 9.45 -21.93 20.88
CA PHE A 198 8.88 -21.72 19.54
C PHE A 198 8.51 -23.04 18.84
N CYS A 199 8.29 -24.12 19.60
CA CYS A 199 8.19 -25.49 19.08
C CYS A 199 9.40 -25.89 18.22
N GLU A 200 10.58 -25.33 18.49
CA GLU A 200 11.79 -25.54 17.69
C GLU A 200 12.34 -26.97 17.83
N LYS A 201 11.84 -27.76 18.79
CA LYS A 201 12.18 -29.17 18.97
C LYS A 201 11.14 -30.11 18.38
N PHE A 202 9.89 -29.67 18.17
CA PHE A 202 8.82 -30.53 17.66
C PHE A 202 9.20 -31.18 16.33
N GLY A 203 9.29 -32.51 16.31
CA GLY A 203 9.62 -33.28 15.11
C GLY A 203 11.09 -33.23 14.68
N ASN A 204 12.01 -32.80 15.53
CA ASN A 204 13.44 -32.65 15.16
C ASN A 204 14.21 -33.98 15.06
N GLY A 205 13.65 -35.08 15.58
CA GLY A 205 14.28 -36.41 15.63
C GLY A 205 14.84 -36.81 16.99
N ASP A 206 14.87 -35.92 17.98
CA ASP A 206 15.31 -36.23 19.33
C ASP A 206 14.32 -37.15 20.07
N MET A 207 14.82 -37.80 21.13
CA MET A 207 14.02 -38.68 21.99
C MET A 207 12.81 -37.93 22.55
N GLY A 208 11.60 -38.46 22.32
CA GLY A 208 10.34 -37.88 22.76
C GLY A 208 9.78 -36.75 21.88
N MET A 209 10.54 -36.23 20.91
CA MET A 209 10.11 -35.11 20.06
C MET A 209 9.41 -35.55 18.76
N GLY A 210 9.53 -36.82 18.40
CA GLY A 210 9.09 -37.34 17.11
C GLY A 210 9.98 -36.86 15.95
N ARG A 211 9.61 -37.19 14.72
CA ARG A 211 10.37 -36.81 13.51
C ARG A 211 9.45 -36.36 12.39
N ILE A 212 9.73 -35.21 11.79
CA ILE A 212 9.12 -34.72 10.55
C ILE A 212 10.06 -35.09 9.39
N PRO A 213 9.74 -36.08 8.54
CA PRO A 213 10.70 -36.63 7.58
C PRO A 213 11.26 -35.66 6.53
N ASP A 214 10.47 -34.66 6.12
CA ASP A 214 10.92 -33.66 5.13
C ASP A 214 11.64 -32.46 5.77
N TRP A 215 11.64 -32.34 7.10
CA TRP A 215 12.31 -31.24 7.78
C TRP A 215 13.77 -31.59 8.10
N LYS A 216 14.67 -30.67 7.76
CA LYS A 216 16.06 -30.66 8.19
C LYS A 216 16.22 -29.50 9.19
N PRO A 217 16.31 -29.75 10.50
CA PRO A 217 16.52 -28.70 11.49
C PRO A 217 17.79 -27.89 11.18
N VAL A 218 17.66 -26.56 11.21
CA VAL A 218 18.77 -25.60 11.14
C VAL A 218 18.80 -24.87 12.46
N TYR A 219 19.82 -25.12 13.27
CA TYR A 219 19.96 -24.52 14.59
C TYR A 219 20.82 -23.27 14.55
N TYR A 220 20.49 -22.31 15.41
CA TYR A 220 21.21 -21.05 15.57
C TYR A 220 21.66 -20.91 17.02
N THR A 221 22.76 -20.21 17.27
CA THR A 221 23.21 -19.89 18.63
C THR A 221 22.78 -18.46 19.03
N PRO A 222 22.65 -18.15 20.34
CA PRO A 222 22.28 -16.81 20.81
C PRO A 222 23.24 -15.68 20.36
N GLU A 223 24.47 -16.02 20.01
CA GLU A 223 25.50 -15.08 19.53
C GLU A 223 25.32 -14.74 18.05
N GLN A 224 24.68 -15.63 17.27
CA GLN A 224 24.48 -15.44 15.83
C GLN A 224 23.29 -14.52 15.51
N VAL A 225 22.25 -14.50 16.35
CA VAL A 225 20.98 -13.84 16.01
C VAL A 225 21.10 -12.31 15.90
N LYS A 226 20.37 -11.72 14.95
CA LYS A 226 20.18 -10.26 14.90
C LYS A 226 19.05 -9.90 15.84
N VAL A 227 19.37 -9.24 16.96
CA VAL A 227 18.36 -8.73 17.90
C VAL A 227 17.67 -7.51 17.28
N PRO A 228 16.33 -7.53 17.07
CA PRO A 228 15.61 -6.35 16.59
C PRO A 228 15.69 -5.22 17.63
N PRO A 229 15.82 -3.94 17.25
CA PRO A 229 16.05 -2.84 18.22
C PRO A 229 14.96 -2.66 19.28
N PHE A 230 13.76 -3.19 19.03
CA PHE A 230 12.62 -3.15 19.95
C PHE A 230 12.55 -4.36 20.90
N VAL A 231 13.45 -5.33 20.78
CA VAL A 231 13.60 -6.48 21.68
C VAL A 231 14.73 -6.18 22.69
N PRO A 232 14.60 -6.55 23.98
CA PRO A 232 15.69 -6.41 24.94
C PRO A 232 16.95 -7.19 24.49
N ASP A 233 18.13 -6.58 24.47
CA ASP A 233 19.37 -7.30 24.15
C ASP A 233 19.93 -8.01 25.38
N THR A 234 19.35 -9.17 25.69
CA THR A 234 19.72 -10.01 26.84
C THR A 234 19.91 -11.48 26.43
N PRO A 235 20.65 -12.30 27.21
CA PRO A 235 20.84 -13.72 26.89
C PRO A 235 19.52 -14.50 26.76
N ALA A 236 18.50 -14.15 27.55
CA ALA A 236 17.16 -14.76 27.46
C ALA A 236 16.49 -14.46 26.12
N SER A 237 16.53 -13.19 25.68
CA SER A 237 15.93 -12.75 24.42
C SER A 237 16.68 -13.31 23.20
N ARG A 238 18.00 -13.41 23.28
CA ARG A 238 18.84 -14.04 22.23
C ARG A 238 18.56 -15.54 22.09
N ALA A 239 18.34 -16.25 23.20
CA ALA A 239 17.94 -17.65 23.18
C ALA A 239 16.52 -17.84 22.59
N ASP A 240 15.57 -16.97 22.96
CA ASP A 240 14.22 -16.92 22.36
C ASP A 240 14.31 -16.71 20.82
N LEU A 241 15.12 -15.74 20.36
CA LEU A 241 15.33 -15.47 18.93
C LEU A 241 16.00 -16.64 18.20
N ALA A 242 16.96 -17.33 18.82
CA ALA A 242 17.61 -18.51 18.22
C ALA A 242 16.62 -19.67 18.02
N ALA A 243 15.70 -19.88 18.97
CA ALA A 243 14.58 -20.81 18.84
C ALA A 243 13.60 -20.36 17.73
N GLN A 244 13.25 -19.08 17.67
CA GLN A 244 12.41 -18.53 16.60
C GLN A 244 13.04 -18.77 15.22
N TYR A 245 14.34 -18.46 15.03
CA TYR A 245 15.06 -18.62 13.76
C TYR A 245 15.07 -20.08 13.28
N THR A 246 15.20 -21.03 14.22
CA THR A 246 15.10 -22.48 13.94
C THR A 246 13.72 -22.84 13.39
N THR A 247 12.66 -22.28 13.97
CA THR A 247 11.28 -22.45 13.51
C THR A 247 10.98 -21.70 12.19
N VAL A 248 11.56 -20.52 11.95
CA VAL A 248 11.49 -19.82 10.64
C VAL A 248 12.11 -20.70 9.54
N SER A 249 13.20 -21.40 9.85
CA SER A 249 13.84 -22.33 8.91
C SER A 249 13.00 -23.58 8.62
N ARG A 250 12.07 -23.95 9.51
CA ARG A 250 11.04 -24.99 9.27
C ARG A 250 9.91 -24.44 8.40
N LEU A 251 9.43 -23.23 8.68
CA LEU A 251 8.43 -22.52 7.85
C LEU A 251 8.91 -22.41 6.40
N ASP A 252 10.14 -21.95 6.15
CA ASP A 252 10.72 -21.85 4.81
C ASP A 252 10.74 -23.18 4.05
N GLN A 253 11.18 -24.26 4.71
CA GLN A 253 11.11 -25.62 4.14
C GLN A 253 9.66 -26.04 3.86
N GLY A 254 8.71 -25.69 4.73
CA GLY A 254 7.28 -25.87 4.50
C GLY A 254 6.79 -25.17 3.23
N VAL A 255 7.11 -23.89 3.06
CA VAL A 255 6.81 -23.12 1.83
C VAL A 255 7.42 -23.80 0.61
N GLY A 256 8.68 -24.23 0.69
CA GLY A 256 9.37 -24.95 -0.39
C GLY A 256 8.71 -26.27 -0.79
N LEU A 257 8.07 -26.99 0.15
CA LEU A 257 7.29 -28.19 -0.12
C LEU A 257 5.93 -27.85 -0.75
N VAL A 258 5.20 -26.85 -0.22
CA VAL A 258 3.91 -26.42 -0.78
C VAL A 258 4.04 -25.98 -2.23
N LEU A 259 5.05 -25.14 -2.53
CA LEU A 259 5.35 -24.70 -3.90
C LEU A 259 5.78 -25.85 -4.83
N ARG A 260 6.40 -26.90 -4.27
CA ARG A 260 6.73 -28.11 -5.04
C ARG A 260 5.48 -28.91 -5.39
N GLU A 261 4.59 -29.16 -4.43
CA GLU A 261 3.33 -29.87 -4.72
C GLU A 261 2.45 -29.12 -5.72
N LEU A 262 2.48 -27.77 -5.70
CA LEU A 262 1.83 -26.92 -6.71
C LEU A 262 2.40 -27.15 -8.13
N ARG A 263 3.74 -27.21 -8.24
CA ARG A 263 4.44 -27.52 -9.50
C ARG A 263 4.20 -28.95 -9.97
N ASP A 264 4.35 -29.92 -9.08
CA ASP A 264 4.18 -31.35 -9.38
C ASP A 264 2.71 -31.67 -9.75
N ALA A 265 1.75 -30.88 -9.24
CA ALA A 265 0.35 -30.92 -9.66
C ALA A 265 0.10 -30.22 -11.02
N GLY A 266 1.03 -29.40 -11.51
CA GLY A 266 0.96 -28.72 -12.81
C GLY A 266 0.40 -27.30 -12.80
N TYR A 267 0.08 -26.72 -11.64
CA TYR A 267 -0.62 -25.42 -11.52
C TYR A 267 0.30 -24.21 -11.30
N GLU A 268 1.63 -24.41 -11.26
CA GLU A 268 2.60 -23.36 -10.91
C GLU A 268 2.59 -22.15 -11.87
N ASN A 269 2.22 -22.34 -13.14
CA ASN A 269 2.18 -21.27 -14.13
C ASN A 269 0.84 -20.54 -14.21
N ASP A 270 -0.17 -20.98 -13.45
CA ASP A 270 -1.54 -20.45 -13.51
C ASP A 270 -2.01 -19.92 -12.14
N THR A 271 -1.14 -19.99 -11.13
CA THR A 271 -1.44 -19.67 -9.73
C THR A 271 -0.77 -18.37 -9.27
N LEU A 272 -1.59 -17.40 -8.84
CA LEU A 272 -1.12 -16.26 -8.04
C LEU A 272 -0.72 -16.76 -6.64
N VAL A 273 0.54 -16.57 -6.26
CA VAL A 273 1.06 -16.93 -4.94
C VAL A 273 1.26 -15.67 -4.10
N ILE A 274 0.67 -15.64 -2.92
CA ILE A 274 0.86 -14.56 -1.92
C ILE A 274 1.46 -15.19 -0.66
N TYR A 275 2.58 -14.66 -0.17
CA TYR A 275 3.14 -14.96 1.15
C TYR A 275 3.05 -13.72 2.05
N SER A 276 2.58 -13.90 3.29
CA SER A 276 2.63 -12.87 4.34
C SER A 276 2.65 -13.50 5.75
N SER A 277 2.74 -12.66 6.79
CA SER A 277 2.35 -13.00 8.18
C SER A 277 1.02 -12.30 8.54
N ASP A 278 0.45 -12.63 9.70
CA ASP A 278 -0.78 -12.05 10.24
C ASP A 278 -0.55 -10.90 11.24
N ASN A 279 0.52 -10.94 12.04
CA ASN A 279 0.96 -9.86 12.91
C ASN A 279 2.46 -9.94 13.23
N GLY A 280 3.02 -8.83 13.73
CA GLY A 280 4.41 -8.75 14.17
C GLY A 280 4.80 -9.75 15.28
N ILE A 281 6.11 -9.96 15.43
CA ILE A 281 6.71 -11.04 16.23
C ILE A 281 6.32 -11.01 17.72
N PRO A 282 6.31 -12.16 18.44
CA PRO A 282 5.78 -12.28 19.79
C PRO A 282 6.84 -11.89 20.84
N PHE A 283 7.19 -10.60 20.85
CA PHE A 283 8.17 -9.96 21.71
C PHE A 283 7.66 -8.59 22.19
N PRO A 284 8.26 -7.97 23.22
CA PRO A 284 7.88 -6.62 23.67
C PRO A 284 7.85 -5.60 22.53
N ASN A 285 6.84 -4.73 22.50
CA ASN A 285 6.57 -3.76 21.40
C ASN A 285 6.22 -4.40 20.03
N GLY A 286 6.26 -5.73 19.88
CA GLY A 286 5.81 -6.49 18.71
C GLY A 286 4.30 -6.78 18.76
N ARG A 287 3.91 -8.06 18.69
CA ARG A 287 2.52 -8.56 18.82
C ARG A 287 1.71 -7.75 19.84
N THR A 288 0.42 -7.53 19.56
CA THR A 288 -0.55 -6.72 20.32
C THR A 288 -0.35 -5.20 20.24
N ASN A 289 0.71 -4.70 19.59
CA ASN A 289 0.96 -3.26 19.48
C ASN A 289 0.66 -2.74 18.07
N LEU A 290 0.10 -1.52 17.98
CA LEU A 290 -0.05 -0.81 16.70
C LEU A 290 1.17 0.04 16.31
N TYR A 291 2.30 -0.10 17.00
CA TYR A 291 3.61 0.42 16.56
C TYR A 291 4.10 -0.35 15.33
N ARG A 292 5.00 0.22 14.52
CA ARG A 292 5.53 -0.42 13.30
C ARG A 292 6.06 -1.84 13.55
N SER A 293 6.67 -2.12 14.69
CA SER A 293 7.17 -3.46 15.06
C SER A 293 6.08 -4.51 15.33
N GLY A 294 4.84 -4.09 15.62
CA GLY A 294 3.70 -4.98 15.86
C GLY A 294 2.75 -5.11 14.67
N VAL A 295 2.78 -4.16 13.74
CA VAL A 295 1.93 -4.17 12.54
C VAL A 295 2.66 -4.33 11.21
N ALA A 296 3.98 -4.19 11.11
CA ALA A 296 4.67 -4.35 9.82
C ALA A 296 5.02 -5.83 9.55
N GLU A 297 4.63 -6.32 8.37
CA GLU A 297 4.69 -7.72 7.97
C GLU A 297 5.63 -7.94 6.76
N PRO A 298 6.27 -9.11 6.63
CA PRO A 298 6.86 -9.54 5.38
C PRO A 298 5.74 -9.82 4.35
N MET A 299 5.94 -9.47 3.07
CA MET A 299 5.00 -9.79 2.01
C MET A 299 5.68 -9.98 0.65
N ILE A 300 5.32 -11.06 -0.05
CA ILE A 300 5.78 -11.39 -1.40
C ILE A 300 4.57 -11.75 -2.25
N VAL A 301 4.46 -11.18 -3.45
CA VAL A 301 3.40 -11.52 -4.42
C VAL A 301 4.03 -12.00 -5.74
N SER A 302 3.75 -13.23 -6.12
CA SER A 302 4.22 -13.89 -7.34
C SER A 302 3.03 -14.18 -8.24
N SER A 303 2.81 -13.34 -9.26
CA SER A 303 1.80 -13.58 -10.30
C SER A 303 2.45 -14.19 -11.55
N PRO A 304 1.82 -15.18 -12.20
CA PRO A 304 2.30 -15.74 -13.46
C PRO A 304 2.06 -14.83 -14.66
N GLU A 305 1.14 -13.87 -14.58
CA GLU A 305 0.85 -12.89 -15.64
C GLU A 305 1.79 -11.69 -15.57
N HIS A 306 2.13 -11.24 -14.37
CA HIS A 306 2.90 -10.02 -14.10
C HIS A 306 4.35 -10.36 -13.77
N ARG A 307 5.15 -10.65 -14.82
CA ARG A 307 6.55 -11.12 -14.70
C ARG A 307 7.58 -10.00 -14.78
N GLU A 308 7.17 -8.85 -15.29
CA GLU A 308 8.00 -7.68 -15.57
C GLU A 308 8.69 -7.10 -14.33
N ARG A 309 8.07 -7.23 -13.15
CA ARG A 309 8.61 -6.77 -11.85
C ARG A 309 9.10 -7.90 -10.93
N TRP A 310 9.27 -9.12 -11.44
CA TRP A 310 9.88 -10.19 -10.64
C TRP A 310 11.30 -9.80 -10.22
N ARG A 311 11.68 -10.11 -8.98
CA ARG A 311 12.97 -9.74 -8.34
C ARG A 311 13.09 -8.28 -7.95
N GLU A 312 12.09 -7.45 -8.22
CA GLU A 312 12.06 -6.09 -7.69
C GLU A 312 11.61 -6.08 -6.23
N THR A 313 11.98 -5.01 -5.53
CA THR A 313 11.38 -4.62 -4.26
C THR A 313 10.52 -3.39 -4.50
N SER A 314 9.22 -3.54 -4.27
CA SER A 314 8.30 -2.42 -4.24
C SER A 314 8.53 -1.60 -2.96
N GLN A 315 8.79 -0.31 -3.16
CA GLN A 315 8.60 0.73 -2.16
C GLN A 315 7.15 1.26 -2.22
N ALA A 316 6.30 0.64 -3.03
CA ALA A 316 4.87 0.83 -2.96
C ALA A 316 4.32 0.07 -1.81
N TYR A 317 3.45 0.78 -1.14
CA TYR A 317 2.54 0.22 -0.21
C TYR A 317 1.19 1.06 -0.44
N VAL A 318 -0.02 0.62 -0.01
CA VAL A 318 -1.37 0.58 -0.67
C VAL A 318 -2.62 1.24 0.04
N THR A 319 -3.33 0.66 1.06
CA THR A 319 -4.62 1.26 1.61
C THR A 319 -4.62 1.87 3.01
N LEU A 320 -5.25 3.05 3.23
CA LEU A 320 -6.50 3.56 2.60
C LEU A 320 -6.61 5.02 2.12
N LEU A 321 -7.72 5.27 1.41
CA LEU A 321 -8.31 6.50 0.84
C LEU A 321 -7.64 7.87 1.12
N GLU A 322 -7.31 8.55 0.01
CA GLU A 322 -7.74 9.94 -0.15
C GLU A 322 -9.17 9.96 -0.74
N VAL A 323 -10.20 10.27 0.05
CA VAL A 323 -11.35 10.99 -0.51
C VAL A 323 -10.99 12.48 -0.56
N TYR A 324 -10.02 12.78 -1.42
CA TYR A 324 -10.16 13.91 -2.33
C TYR A 324 -10.26 13.35 -3.73
N ASN A 325 -11.50 13.04 -4.11
CA ASN A 325 -11.84 12.96 -5.51
C ASN A 325 -11.64 14.34 -6.14
N ASN A 326 -10.42 14.64 -6.62
CA ASN A 326 -10.21 15.67 -7.62
C ASN A 326 -10.09 15.05 -9.02
N SER A 327 -11.00 14.12 -9.34
CA SER A 327 -11.32 13.77 -10.74
C SER A 327 -11.98 14.93 -11.50
N VAL A 328 -12.19 16.09 -10.86
CA VAL A 328 -12.65 17.33 -11.51
C VAL A 328 -11.68 17.79 -12.61
N VAL A 329 -10.42 17.31 -12.64
CA VAL A 329 -9.51 17.55 -13.79
C VAL A 329 -8.84 16.27 -14.31
N HIS A 330 -9.48 15.64 -15.29
CA HIS A 330 -8.86 14.60 -16.11
C HIS A 330 -7.82 15.23 -17.06
N THR A 331 -6.52 15.02 -16.79
CA THR A 331 -5.39 15.59 -17.55
C THR A 331 -4.57 14.54 -18.33
N PRO A 332 -5.18 13.77 -19.27
CA PRO A 332 -4.53 12.61 -19.88
C PRO A 332 -3.23 12.97 -20.63
N HIS A 333 -3.16 14.20 -21.16
CA HIS A 333 -2.02 14.67 -21.95
C HIS A 333 -0.83 15.13 -21.10
N LEU A 334 -1.05 15.58 -19.85
CA LEU A 334 0.04 15.86 -18.91
C LEU A 334 0.65 14.56 -18.38
N ARG A 335 -0.17 13.52 -18.19
CA ARG A 335 0.33 12.16 -17.91
C ARG A 335 1.15 11.61 -19.07
N ALA A 336 0.69 11.79 -20.31
CA ALA A 336 1.43 11.38 -21.50
C ALA A 336 2.80 12.08 -21.65
N LEU A 337 2.92 13.34 -21.21
CA LEU A 337 4.21 14.03 -21.12
C LEU A 337 5.07 13.50 -19.96
N ALA A 338 4.51 13.34 -18.77
CA ALA A 338 5.20 12.80 -17.60
C ALA A 338 5.78 11.39 -17.88
N GLN A 339 5.09 10.57 -18.67
CA GLN A 339 5.56 9.25 -19.12
C GLN A 339 6.75 9.29 -20.09
N ARG A 340 7.07 10.47 -20.64
CA ARG A 340 8.15 10.73 -21.61
C ARG A 340 9.15 11.78 -21.11
N GLY A 341 9.11 12.14 -19.83
CA GLY A 341 10.02 13.13 -19.24
C GLY A 341 10.30 12.89 -17.76
N LEU A 342 11.16 13.75 -17.22
CA LEU A 342 11.52 13.80 -15.81
C LEU A 342 10.58 14.77 -15.08
N VAL A 343 9.92 14.30 -14.03
CA VAL A 343 8.97 15.11 -13.24
C VAL A 343 9.68 15.68 -12.01
N PHE A 344 9.66 17.00 -11.87
CA PHE A 344 10.22 17.71 -10.71
C PHE A 344 9.09 18.02 -9.73
N SER A 345 9.04 17.27 -8.63
CA SER A 345 8.05 17.44 -7.55
C SER A 345 8.33 18.64 -6.63
N ASN A 346 9.47 19.31 -6.81
CA ASN A 346 9.91 20.48 -6.05
C ASN A 346 10.52 21.54 -6.98
N ALA A 347 9.79 21.92 -8.04
CA ALA A 347 10.11 23.12 -8.80
C ALA A 347 9.44 24.34 -8.16
N PHE A 348 10.12 25.49 -8.18
CA PHE A 348 9.63 26.71 -7.56
C PHE A 348 9.78 27.89 -8.50
N THR A 349 8.74 28.74 -8.59
CA THR A 349 8.93 30.08 -9.15
C THR A 349 9.62 31.00 -8.16
N SER A 350 10.45 31.91 -8.66
CA SER A 350 11.08 32.97 -7.85
C SER A 350 10.10 34.04 -7.38
N VAL A 351 8.87 34.09 -7.94
CA VAL A 351 7.84 35.07 -7.58
C VAL A 351 6.45 34.47 -7.74
N SER A 352 5.60 34.57 -6.71
CA SER A 352 4.21 34.08 -6.75
C SER A 352 3.22 35.02 -7.48
N SER A 353 3.66 35.74 -8.51
CA SER A 353 2.89 36.76 -9.25
C SER A 353 3.09 36.63 -10.77
N CYS A 354 2.00 36.74 -11.54
CA CYS A 354 1.94 36.28 -12.94
C CYS A 354 3.00 36.93 -13.87
N SER A 355 2.96 38.26 -14.05
CA SER A 355 3.89 38.96 -14.95
C SER A 355 5.35 38.86 -14.47
N PRO A 356 5.67 39.08 -13.18
CA PRO A 356 7.03 38.88 -12.67
C PRO A 356 7.58 37.47 -12.85
N SER A 357 6.77 36.45 -12.59
CA SER A 357 7.18 35.06 -12.73
C SER A 357 7.47 34.69 -14.17
N ARG A 358 6.59 35.05 -15.12
CA ARG A 358 6.85 34.84 -16.55
C ARG A 358 8.07 35.61 -17.02
N SER A 359 8.29 36.83 -16.53
CA SER A 359 9.51 37.60 -16.83
C SER A 359 10.75 36.86 -16.31
N ALA A 360 10.71 36.32 -15.09
CA ALA A 360 11.82 35.55 -14.52
C ALA A 360 12.08 34.23 -15.30
N ILE A 361 11.02 33.48 -15.66
CA ILE A 361 11.13 32.28 -16.50
C ILE A 361 11.73 32.59 -17.86
N LEU A 362 11.29 33.69 -18.50
CA LEU A 362 11.73 34.08 -19.84
C LEU A 362 13.04 34.90 -19.86
N THR A 363 13.66 35.22 -18.73
CA THR A 363 14.94 35.95 -18.68
C THR A 363 16.02 35.23 -17.88
N GLY A 364 15.65 34.26 -17.04
CA GLY A 364 16.56 33.64 -16.07
C GLY A 364 16.94 34.56 -14.90
N LEU A 365 16.37 35.77 -14.82
CA LEU A 365 16.76 36.83 -13.87
C LEU A 365 15.62 37.13 -12.86
N PRO A 366 15.94 37.43 -11.59
CA PRO A 366 14.95 37.85 -10.59
C PRO A 366 14.40 39.24 -10.88
N GLN A 367 13.25 39.59 -10.27
CA GLN A 367 12.52 40.86 -10.54
C GLN A 367 13.38 42.12 -10.50
N HIS A 368 14.29 42.20 -9.52
CA HIS A 368 15.13 43.37 -9.32
C HIS A 368 16.25 43.52 -10.37
N GLN A 369 16.48 42.51 -11.20
CA GLN A 369 17.42 42.53 -12.32
C GLN A 369 16.70 42.56 -13.68
N ASN A 370 15.49 41.98 -13.78
CA ASN A 370 14.70 42.03 -15.00
C ASN A 370 13.76 43.24 -15.11
N GLY A 371 13.45 43.95 -14.01
CA GLY A 371 12.60 45.16 -13.98
C GLY A 371 11.09 44.90 -13.80
N MET A 372 10.64 43.66 -13.88
CA MET A 372 9.22 43.30 -13.76
C MET A 372 8.77 43.18 -12.30
N TYR A 373 8.52 44.33 -11.67
CA TYR A 373 8.09 44.40 -10.27
C TYR A 373 6.60 44.10 -10.03
N GLY A 374 5.75 44.28 -11.05
CA GLY A 374 4.29 44.14 -10.91
C GLY A 374 3.60 43.60 -12.16
N LEU A 375 2.28 43.79 -12.26
CA LEU A 375 1.49 43.32 -13.40
C LEU A 375 1.70 44.22 -14.63
N HIS A 376 1.86 43.60 -15.79
CA HIS A 376 1.94 44.29 -17.08
C HIS A 376 0.54 44.68 -17.63
N GLN A 377 -0.39 45.09 -16.75
CA GLN A 377 -1.76 45.50 -17.08
C GLN A 377 -2.32 46.47 -16.03
N GLY A 378 -3.03 47.51 -16.48
CA GLY A 378 -3.74 48.46 -15.60
C GLY A 378 -2.96 49.74 -15.28
N VAL A 379 -3.29 50.38 -14.15
CA VAL A 379 -2.84 51.73 -13.76
C VAL A 379 -1.32 51.82 -13.53
N HIS A 380 -0.67 50.69 -13.21
CA HIS A 380 0.78 50.61 -12.99
C HIS A 380 1.38 49.62 -14.00
N ASN A 381 1.68 50.13 -15.20
CA ASN A 381 2.15 49.32 -16.33
C ASN A 381 3.64 48.98 -16.20
N PHE A 382 3.98 48.00 -15.35
CA PHE A 382 5.35 47.55 -15.16
C PHE A 382 5.89 46.85 -16.42
N ASN A 383 7.17 47.07 -16.71
CA ASN A 383 7.88 46.54 -17.87
C ASN A 383 9.26 46.04 -17.43
N SER A 384 9.76 45.02 -18.13
CA SER A 384 11.16 44.63 -17.97
C SER A 384 12.10 45.76 -18.43
N PHE A 385 13.26 45.89 -17.81
CA PHE A 385 14.26 46.90 -18.17
C PHE A 385 14.74 46.73 -19.62
N GLU A 386 15.01 47.86 -20.29
CA GLU A 386 15.62 47.82 -21.62
C GLU A 386 17.01 47.17 -21.57
N GLY A 387 17.35 46.39 -22.62
CA GLY A 387 18.61 45.64 -22.68
C GLY A 387 18.62 44.28 -21.97
N VAL A 388 17.58 43.93 -21.19
CA VAL A 388 17.44 42.60 -20.60
C VAL A 388 17.43 41.51 -21.68
N GLN A 389 18.31 40.51 -21.53
CA GLN A 389 18.41 39.41 -22.48
C GLN A 389 17.36 38.33 -22.14
N SER A 390 16.23 38.36 -22.85
CA SER A 390 15.22 37.31 -22.74
C SER A 390 15.58 36.07 -23.56
N LEU A 391 15.05 34.92 -23.18
CA LEU A 391 15.14 33.66 -23.91
C LEU A 391 14.73 33.78 -25.39
N PRO A 392 13.58 34.37 -25.79
CA PRO A 392 13.28 34.55 -27.21
C PRO A 392 14.29 35.48 -27.92
N LEU A 393 14.79 36.54 -27.28
CA LEU A 393 15.84 37.38 -27.87
C LEU A 393 17.16 36.60 -28.09
N LEU A 394 17.55 35.75 -27.13
CA LEU A 394 18.75 34.91 -27.21
C LEU A 394 18.61 33.80 -28.26
N LEU A 395 17.48 33.11 -28.31
CA LEU A 395 17.18 32.09 -29.33
C LEU A 395 17.18 32.70 -30.73
N ARG A 396 16.56 33.88 -30.90
CA ARG A 396 16.55 34.61 -32.16
C ARG A 396 17.94 35.04 -32.62
N LYS A 397 18.81 35.47 -31.69
CA LYS A 397 20.24 35.73 -31.97
C LYS A 397 21.02 34.48 -32.40
N ALA A 398 20.55 33.29 -32.01
CA ALA A 398 21.09 32.00 -32.44
C ALA A 398 20.43 31.46 -33.72
N ASN A 399 19.67 32.28 -34.47
CA ASN A 399 18.87 31.88 -35.64
C ASN A 399 17.81 30.80 -35.37
N ILE A 400 17.39 30.62 -34.12
CA ILE A 400 16.29 29.72 -33.77
C ILE A 400 14.98 30.49 -33.93
N HIS A 401 14.05 29.95 -34.72
CA HIS A 401 12.75 30.58 -34.97
C HIS A 401 11.86 30.52 -33.72
N THR A 402 11.33 31.66 -33.29
CA THR A 402 10.64 31.79 -32.00
C THR A 402 9.13 31.99 -32.14
N GLY A 403 8.35 31.23 -31.38
CA GLY A 403 6.88 31.29 -31.41
C GLY A 403 6.26 31.46 -30.02
N ILE A 404 5.21 32.29 -29.90
CA ILE A 404 4.34 32.37 -28.72
C ILE A 404 2.86 32.28 -29.13
N ILE A 405 2.13 31.39 -28.46
CA ILE A 405 0.68 31.22 -28.59
C ILE A 405 0.11 31.19 -27.17
N GLY A 406 -0.72 32.16 -26.81
CA GLY A 406 -1.29 32.27 -25.46
C GLY A 406 -1.04 33.62 -24.80
N LYS A 407 -1.05 33.66 -23.46
CA LYS A 407 -0.91 34.90 -22.69
C LYS A 407 0.55 35.33 -22.55
N LYS A 408 0.91 36.52 -23.03
CA LYS A 408 2.26 37.09 -22.91
C LYS A 408 2.45 37.78 -21.56
N HIS A 409 1.80 38.93 -21.31
CA HIS A 409 1.87 39.69 -20.05
C HIS A 409 3.30 39.99 -19.50
N VAL A 410 4.33 40.10 -20.35
CA VAL A 410 5.74 40.27 -19.91
C VAL A 410 6.45 41.55 -20.36
N GLY A 411 5.82 42.42 -21.15
CA GLY A 411 6.44 43.67 -21.60
C GLY A 411 6.59 43.78 -23.12
N PRO A 412 7.24 44.86 -23.60
CA PRO A 412 7.30 45.21 -25.02
C PRO A 412 8.06 44.18 -25.86
N GLY A 413 7.70 44.11 -27.14
CA GLY A 413 8.33 43.20 -28.11
C GLY A 413 9.82 43.46 -28.38
N SER A 414 10.36 44.60 -27.95
CA SER A 414 11.81 44.88 -27.95
C SER A 414 12.58 43.97 -26.98
N VAL A 415 11.98 43.63 -25.83
CA VAL A 415 12.58 42.71 -24.85
C VAL A 415 12.17 41.27 -25.13
N TYR A 416 10.95 41.03 -25.63
CA TYR A 416 10.43 39.68 -25.94
C TYR A 416 10.06 39.52 -27.43
N PRO A 417 11.04 39.50 -28.35
CA PRO A 417 10.80 39.40 -29.79
C PRO A 417 10.53 37.94 -30.18
N PHE A 418 9.27 37.60 -30.39
CA PHE A 418 8.87 36.34 -31.02
C PHE A 418 8.64 36.56 -32.52
N ASP A 419 9.20 35.70 -33.37
CA ASP A 419 9.02 35.76 -34.83
C ASP A 419 7.57 35.41 -35.25
N PHE A 420 6.89 34.57 -34.46
CA PHE A 420 5.47 34.27 -34.58
C PHE A 420 4.75 34.53 -33.26
N ALA A 421 3.80 35.48 -33.23
CA ALA A 421 3.09 35.85 -32.01
C ALA A 421 1.56 35.88 -32.20
N TYR A 422 0.86 34.98 -31.49
CA TYR A 422 -0.59 35.01 -31.34
C TYR A 422 -0.97 35.14 -29.86
N THR A 423 -1.06 36.40 -29.42
CA THR A 423 -1.20 36.81 -28.01
C THR A 423 -2.41 37.73 -27.82
N GLU A 424 -2.69 38.09 -26.56
CA GLU A 424 -3.69 39.09 -26.18
C GLU A 424 -3.47 40.49 -26.78
N GLU A 425 -2.28 40.75 -27.33
CA GLU A 425 -1.92 42.02 -27.97
C GLU A 425 -2.51 42.13 -29.39
N ASN A 426 -2.74 40.98 -30.06
CA ASN A 426 -3.20 40.89 -31.45
C ASN A 426 -4.60 40.25 -31.61
N SER A 427 -5.21 39.75 -30.53
CA SER A 427 -6.54 39.12 -30.50
C SER A 427 -7.12 39.13 -29.07
N SER A 428 -8.43 38.98 -28.89
CA SER A 428 -9.02 39.09 -27.56
C SER A 428 -8.62 37.92 -26.64
N VAL A 429 -8.43 38.19 -25.35
CA VAL A 429 -8.00 37.20 -24.33
C VAL A 429 -8.86 35.92 -24.34
N LEU A 430 -10.17 36.07 -24.59
CA LEU A 430 -11.11 34.94 -24.70
C LEU A 430 -10.87 34.09 -25.97
N GLN A 431 -10.51 34.71 -27.10
CA GLN A 431 -10.18 33.99 -28.33
C GLN A 431 -8.80 33.31 -28.27
N VAL A 432 -7.82 33.96 -27.63
CA VAL A 432 -6.43 33.48 -27.55
C VAL A 432 -6.27 32.28 -26.61
N GLY A 433 -6.94 32.28 -25.45
CA GLY A 433 -6.74 31.26 -24.42
C GLY A 433 -7.78 30.14 -24.35
N ARG A 434 -8.90 30.22 -25.11
CA ARG A 434 -10.02 29.27 -24.98
C ARG A 434 -10.55 28.69 -26.30
N ASN A 435 -10.16 29.21 -27.47
CA ASN A 435 -10.60 28.67 -28.75
C ASN A 435 -9.69 27.51 -29.21
N ILE A 436 -9.98 26.31 -28.71
CA ILE A 436 -9.21 25.08 -28.94
C ILE A 436 -8.98 24.81 -30.44
N THR A 437 -10.01 24.96 -31.26
CA THR A 437 -9.96 24.72 -32.72
C THR A 437 -9.03 25.70 -33.44
N ARG A 438 -9.05 26.99 -33.06
CA ARG A 438 -8.17 28.00 -33.64
C ARG A 438 -6.73 27.87 -33.14
N ILE A 439 -6.53 27.49 -31.88
CA ILE A 439 -5.22 27.18 -31.31
C ILE A 439 -4.59 25.97 -32.02
N LYS A 440 -5.36 24.89 -32.23
CA LYS A 440 -4.91 23.74 -33.04
C LYS A 440 -4.42 24.20 -34.41
N LEU A 441 -5.20 25.05 -35.08
CA LEU A 441 -4.88 25.56 -36.41
C LEU A 441 -3.66 26.51 -36.41
N LEU A 442 -3.38 27.22 -35.31
CA LEU A 442 -2.19 28.08 -35.15
C LEU A 442 -0.93 27.28 -34.81
N VAL A 443 -1.01 26.32 -33.90
CA VAL A 443 0.07 25.37 -33.59
C VAL A 443 0.41 24.56 -34.85
N ARG A 444 -0.62 24.04 -35.53
CA ARG A 444 -0.48 23.35 -36.81
C ARG A 444 0.09 24.28 -37.87
N LYS A 445 -0.29 25.57 -37.97
CA LYS A 445 0.35 26.52 -38.89
C LYS A 445 1.81 26.80 -38.56
N PHE A 446 2.18 26.89 -37.28
CA PHE A 446 3.57 27.08 -36.85
C PHE A 446 4.45 25.89 -37.28
N PHE A 447 3.95 24.66 -37.15
CA PHE A 447 4.67 23.46 -37.62
C PHE A 447 4.49 23.16 -39.14
N GLN A 448 3.37 23.52 -39.76
CA GLN A 448 3.12 23.37 -41.22
C GLN A 448 3.83 24.43 -42.06
N ALA A 449 4.28 25.54 -41.46
CA ALA A 449 5.31 26.39 -42.07
C ALA A 449 6.64 25.63 -42.34
N HIS A 450 6.72 24.34 -41.97
CA HIS A 450 7.80 23.41 -42.32
C HIS A 450 7.37 22.13 -43.08
N LYS A 451 6.08 21.87 -43.39
CA LYS A 451 5.65 20.73 -44.28
C LYS A 451 4.15 20.71 -44.63
N GLU A 452 3.83 20.14 -45.80
CA GLU A 452 2.47 20.05 -46.36
C GLU A 452 1.74 18.69 -46.16
N ASP A 453 0.41 18.81 -46.18
CA ASP A 453 -0.65 17.85 -46.59
C ASP A 453 -1.39 16.92 -45.59
N ARG A 454 -2.71 16.84 -45.87
CA ARG A 454 -3.76 15.85 -45.53
C ARG A 454 -4.13 15.51 -44.09
N ALA A 455 -5.17 14.67 -44.01
CA ALA A 455 -6.21 14.70 -42.99
C ALA A 455 -6.88 13.33 -42.76
N ASN A 456 -7.40 13.13 -41.55
CA ASN A 456 -8.76 12.62 -41.33
C ASN A 456 -9.22 12.95 -39.90
N GLY A 457 -10.54 12.99 -39.69
CA GLY A 457 -11.13 13.54 -38.47
C GLY A 457 -11.33 12.54 -37.33
N GLN A 458 -11.18 13.00 -36.09
CA GLN A 458 -12.02 12.62 -34.94
C GLN A 458 -11.84 13.61 -33.76
N GLU A 459 -12.98 13.97 -33.16
CA GLU A 459 -13.27 14.54 -31.82
C GLU A 459 -12.35 15.58 -31.12
N GLU A 460 -13.01 16.55 -30.50
CA GLU A 460 -12.43 17.62 -29.67
C GLU A 460 -11.89 17.11 -28.32
N ARG A 461 -10.66 17.50 -27.95
CA ARG A 461 -9.96 17.11 -26.70
C ARG A 461 -9.06 18.27 -26.19
N PRO A 462 -8.72 18.34 -24.88
CA PRO A 462 -8.23 19.57 -24.26
C PRO A 462 -6.82 20.06 -24.69
N PHE A 463 -6.68 21.39 -24.73
CA PHE A 463 -5.54 22.23 -25.16
C PHE A 463 -4.17 21.55 -25.30
N PHE A 464 -3.60 21.02 -24.21
CA PHE A 464 -2.22 20.53 -24.20
C PHE A 464 -1.99 19.27 -25.06
N GLY A 465 -3.02 18.43 -25.20
CA GLY A 465 -2.93 17.21 -26.03
C GLY A 465 -2.77 17.47 -27.51
N LEU A 466 -3.21 18.64 -27.95
CA LEU A 466 -3.08 19.07 -29.34
C LEU A 466 -1.64 19.51 -29.62
N VAL A 467 -0.98 20.21 -28.71
CA VAL A 467 0.42 20.63 -28.91
C VAL A 467 1.35 19.42 -29.07
N LEU A 468 1.23 18.42 -28.20
CA LEU A 468 2.02 17.18 -28.31
C LEU A 468 1.67 16.34 -29.55
N ARG A 469 0.39 16.35 -29.97
CA ARG A 469 -0.03 15.66 -31.19
C ARG A 469 0.51 16.37 -32.44
N GLU A 470 0.39 17.69 -32.55
CA GLU A 470 0.90 18.42 -33.72
C GLU A 470 2.44 18.36 -33.80
N LEU A 471 3.16 18.32 -32.66
CA LEU A 471 4.60 17.99 -32.62
C LEU A 471 4.90 16.60 -33.23
N ARG A 472 4.12 15.58 -32.86
CA ARG A 472 4.23 14.21 -33.41
C ARG A 472 3.87 14.15 -34.89
N ASP A 473 2.74 14.74 -35.27
CA ASP A 473 2.22 14.71 -36.63
C ASP A 473 3.13 15.49 -37.60
N ALA A 474 3.84 16.51 -37.12
CA ALA A 474 4.88 17.22 -37.87
C ALA A 474 6.25 16.49 -37.90
N GLY A 475 6.41 15.41 -37.13
CA GLY A 475 7.63 14.60 -37.07
C GLY A 475 8.66 15.01 -36.02
N TYR A 476 8.40 16.07 -35.25
CA TYR A 476 9.34 16.68 -34.28
C TYR A 476 9.20 16.13 -32.84
N GLU A 477 8.53 15.00 -32.64
CA GLU A 477 8.35 14.43 -31.28
C GLU A 477 9.63 13.83 -30.67
N ASN A 478 10.60 13.41 -31.50
CA ASN A 478 11.80 12.72 -31.05
C ASN A 478 13.08 13.58 -31.00
N ASP A 479 13.00 14.84 -31.42
CA ASP A 479 14.10 15.82 -31.45
C ASP A 479 13.77 17.12 -30.68
N THR A 480 12.55 17.27 -30.16
CA THR A 480 12.13 18.45 -29.39
C THR A 480 12.28 18.23 -27.87
N LEU A 481 13.01 19.13 -27.20
CA LEU A 481 12.98 19.29 -25.74
C LEU A 481 11.66 19.94 -25.31
N VAL A 482 10.83 19.22 -24.57
CA VAL A 482 9.55 19.75 -24.07
C VAL A 482 9.64 20.03 -22.57
N ILE A 483 9.51 21.30 -22.19
CA ILE A 483 9.43 21.75 -20.80
C ILE A 483 7.98 22.17 -20.53
N TYR A 484 7.34 21.54 -19.55
CA TYR A 484 6.05 21.94 -19.02
C TYR A 484 6.24 22.50 -17.61
N SER A 485 5.70 23.69 -17.34
CA SER A 485 5.63 24.28 -16.01
C SER A 485 4.37 25.14 -15.86
N SER A 486 3.92 25.32 -14.61
CA SER A 486 3.05 26.42 -14.23
C SER A 486 3.87 27.70 -13.96
N ASP A 487 3.21 28.85 -13.90
CA ASP A 487 3.82 30.18 -13.71
C ASP A 487 3.54 30.80 -12.33
N ASN A 488 2.61 30.30 -11.52
CA ASN A 488 2.44 30.71 -10.12
C ASN A 488 1.50 29.76 -9.37
N GLY A 489 1.66 29.70 -8.04
CA GLY A 489 0.83 28.88 -7.17
C GLY A 489 -0.66 29.15 -7.26
N ILE A 490 -1.44 28.25 -6.66
CA ILE A 490 -2.90 28.18 -6.80
C ILE A 490 -3.59 29.50 -6.38
N PRO A 491 -4.64 29.98 -7.05
CA PRO A 491 -5.26 31.29 -6.79
C PRO A 491 -6.21 31.30 -5.57
N PHE A 492 -5.76 30.74 -4.44
CA PHE A 492 -6.47 30.62 -3.17
C PHE A 492 -5.65 31.27 -2.02
N PRO A 493 -6.24 31.50 -0.82
CA PRO A 493 -5.49 31.95 0.35
C PRO A 493 -4.26 31.08 0.64
N ASN A 494 -3.16 31.69 1.11
CA ASN A 494 -1.81 31.11 1.21
C ASN A 494 -1.19 30.62 -0.12
N GLY A 495 -1.91 30.70 -1.25
CA GLY A 495 -1.42 30.38 -2.59
C GLY A 495 -0.77 31.59 -3.27
N ARG A 496 -1.18 31.87 -4.52
CA ARG A 496 -0.73 33.01 -5.33
C ARG A 496 -0.61 34.30 -4.50
N THR A 497 0.42 35.10 -4.78
CA THR A 497 0.88 36.27 -4.02
C THR A 497 1.50 36.01 -2.64
N ASN A 498 1.72 34.76 -2.23
CA ASN A 498 2.43 34.41 -0.99
C ASN A 498 3.71 33.62 -1.32
N LEU A 499 4.74 33.69 -0.47
CA LEU A 499 5.99 32.92 -0.63
C LEU A 499 5.98 31.57 0.12
N TYR A 500 4.85 31.18 0.69
CA TYR A 500 4.64 29.82 1.21
C TYR A 500 4.65 28.80 0.06
N ARG A 501 4.92 27.52 0.38
CA ARG A 501 5.00 26.43 -0.63
C ARG A 501 3.80 26.40 -1.58
N SER A 502 2.58 26.64 -1.09
CA SER A 502 1.34 26.72 -1.88
C SER A 502 1.29 27.87 -2.90
N GLY A 503 2.11 28.91 -2.73
CA GLY A 503 2.19 30.08 -3.61
C GLY A 503 3.36 30.08 -4.59
N VAL A 504 4.42 29.29 -4.32
CA VAL A 504 5.63 29.22 -5.17
C VAL A 504 5.94 27.83 -5.76
N ALA A 505 5.34 26.74 -5.26
CA ALA A 505 5.60 25.40 -5.79
C ALA A 505 4.79 25.13 -7.06
N GLU A 506 5.49 24.81 -8.14
CA GLU A 506 4.89 24.58 -9.46
C GLU A 506 5.12 23.12 -9.90
N PRO A 507 4.16 22.48 -10.59
CA PRO A 507 4.43 21.25 -11.34
C PRO A 507 5.40 21.56 -12.48
N MET A 508 6.50 20.81 -12.59
CA MET A 508 7.44 20.91 -13.70
C MET A 508 7.78 19.53 -14.28
N ILE A 509 7.83 19.42 -15.61
CA ILE A 509 8.19 18.21 -16.35
C ILE A 509 9.17 18.59 -17.46
N VAL A 510 10.29 17.85 -17.60
CA VAL A 510 11.29 18.04 -18.66
C VAL A 510 11.45 16.75 -19.46
N SER A 511 10.95 16.74 -20.68
CA SER A 511 11.06 15.65 -21.65
C SER A 511 12.22 15.94 -22.61
N SER A 512 13.43 15.49 -22.25
CA SER A 512 14.62 15.59 -23.12
C SER A 512 14.69 14.40 -24.09
N PRO A 513 14.78 14.63 -25.41
CA PRO A 513 14.86 13.56 -26.40
C PRO A 513 16.16 12.74 -26.35
N GLU A 514 17.21 13.28 -25.74
CA GLU A 514 18.56 12.69 -25.69
C GLU A 514 18.84 11.93 -24.39
N HIS A 515 18.28 12.38 -23.27
CA HIS A 515 18.55 11.85 -21.92
C HIS A 515 17.39 10.96 -21.45
N ARG A 516 17.29 9.76 -22.04
CA ARG A 516 16.13 8.86 -21.89
C ARG A 516 16.25 7.92 -20.70
N GLU A 517 17.46 7.71 -20.20
CA GLU A 517 17.80 6.83 -19.07
C GLU A 517 17.12 7.19 -17.76
N ARG A 518 16.60 8.43 -17.63
CA ARG A 518 15.84 8.91 -16.46
C ARG A 518 14.42 9.38 -16.77
N TRP A 519 13.88 9.03 -17.94
CA TRP A 519 12.44 9.16 -18.18
C TRP A 519 11.69 8.27 -17.18
N ARG A 520 10.58 8.78 -16.61
CA ARG A 520 9.65 8.06 -15.71
C ARG A 520 10.04 7.92 -14.21
N GLU A 521 11.11 8.53 -13.71
CA GLU A 521 11.51 8.39 -12.29
C GLU A 521 10.87 9.41 -11.32
N THR A 522 10.20 8.93 -10.25
CA THR A 522 10.13 9.47 -8.85
C THR A 522 9.15 8.64 -8.01
N SER A 523 9.46 8.24 -6.75
CA SER A 523 8.56 7.37 -5.93
C SER A 523 8.71 7.44 -4.39
N GLN A 524 7.59 7.29 -3.64
CA GLN A 524 7.40 7.19 -2.16
C GLN A 524 5.95 6.66 -1.81
N ALA A 525 5.67 5.52 -1.13
CA ALA A 525 4.29 4.95 -0.93
C ALA A 525 4.01 4.05 0.37
N TYR A 526 2.76 3.66 0.82
CA TYR A 526 2.32 3.02 2.17
C TYR A 526 1.05 2.02 2.29
N VAL A 527 1.07 0.68 2.74
CA VAL A 527 0.07 -0.54 2.61
C VAL A 527 -0.44 -1.24 3.87
N THR A 528 -1.62 -1.90 3.75
CA THR A 528 -2.11 -2.92 4.69
C THR A 528 -2.58 -4.29 4.09
N LEU A 529 -2.81 -5.32 4.93
CA LEU A 529 -3.32 -6.65 4.57
C LEU A 529 -4.80 -6.67 4.13
N LEU A 530 -5.57 -5.61 4.38
CA LEU A 530 -6.96 -5.47 3.88
C LEU A 530 -7.05 -5.55 2.35
N ASP A 531 -5.91 -5.40 1.66
CA ASP A 531 -5.76 -5.46 0.22
C ASP A 531 -5.76 -6.89 -0.36
N ILE A 532 -5.58 -7.93 0.47
CA ILE A 532 -5.54 -9.34 0.01
C ILE A 532 -6.89 -9.79 -0.57
N THR A 533 -8.00 -9.56 0.14
CA THR A 533 -9.35 -9.90 -0.36
C THR A 533 -9.68 -9.23 -1.71
N PRO A 534 -9.59 -7.89 -1.87
CA PRO A 534 -9.87 -7.26 -3.15
C PRO A 534 -8.88 -7.66 -4.26
N THR A 535 -7.62 -7.99 -3.95
CA THR A 535 -6.67 -8.53 -4.94
C THR A 535 -7.12 -9.89 -5.48
N ILE A 536 -7.56 -10.79 -4.60
CA ILE A 536 -7.99 -12.14 -4.97
C ILE A 536 -9.32 -12.08 -5.74
N LEU A 537 -10.24 -11.20 -5.35
CA LEU A 537 -11.48 -10.96 -6.09
C LEU A 537 -11.20 -10.40 -7.50
N ASP A 538 -10.30 -9.41 -7.63
CA ASP A 538 -9.89 -8.84 -8.92
C ASP A 538 -9.19 -9.89 -9.83
N TRP A 539 -8.33 -10.74 -9.26
CA TRP A 539 -7.69 -11.85 -9.97
C TRP A 539 -8.70 -12.81 -10.61
N PHE A 540 -9.73 -13.19 -9.86
CA PHE A 540 -10.85 -13.99 -10.38
C PHE A 540 -11.92 -13.16 -11.11
N SER A 541 -11.72 -11.85 -11.28
CA SER A 541 -12.66 -10.89 -11.90
C SER A 541 -14.06 -10.90 -11.26
N LEU A 542 -14.12 -11.10 -9.94
CA LEU A 542 -15.33 -11.12 -9.13
C LEU A 542 -15.62 -9.74 -8.50
N PRO A 543 -16.84 -9.20 -8.62
CA PRO A 543 -17.21 -7.99 -7.90
C PRO A 543 -17.44 -8.28 -6.41
N TYR A 544 -17.08 -7.31 -5.55
CA TYR A 544 -17.56 -7.33 -4.17
C TYR A 544 -19.06 -6.96 -4.13
N PRO A 545 -19.92 -7.72 -3.43
CA PRO A 545 -21.35 -7.44 -3.41
C PRO A 545 -21.68 -6.19 -2.59
N SER A 546 -22.75 -5.49 -2.98
CA SER A 546 -23.36 -4.46 -2.14
C SER A 546 -24.28 -5.11 -1.12
N TYR A 547 -23.99 -4.91 0.17
CA TYR A 547 -24.80 -5.39 1.29
C TYR A 547 -24.58 -4.48 2.52
N SER A 548 -25.47 -4.55 3.52
CA SER A 548 -25.28 -3.87 4.82
C SER A 548 -25.13 -4.89 5.94
N LEU A 549 -24.41 -4.54 7.01
CA LEU A 549 -24.29 -5.37 8.20
C LEU A 549 -25.38 -5.03 9.23
N PRO A 550 -25.78 -5.99 10.11
CA PRO A 550 -26.82 -5.76 11.12
C PRO A 550 -26.55 -4.57 12.06
N GLY A 551 -25.29 -4.27 12.35
CA GLY A 551 -24.86 -3.14 13.18
C GLY A 551 -24.77 -1.79 12.46
N SER A 552 -24.89 -1.75 11.13
CA SER A 552 -24.90 -0.51 10.35
C SER A 552 -25.84 -0.63 9.14
N PRO A 553 -27.17 -0.82 9.36
CA PRO A 553 -28.10 -1.16 8.29
C PRO A 553 -28.29 -0.04 7.25
N SER A 554 -28.03 1.22 7.65
CA SER A 554 -28.16 2.41 6.81
C SER A 554 -26.94 2.73 5.93
N SER A 555 -25.82 2.01 6.09
CA SER A 555 -24.61 2.21 5.31
C SER A 555 -24.15 0.91 4.63
N PRO A 556 -24.08 0.86 3.29
CA PRO A 556 -23.55 -0.31 2.60
C PRO A 556 -22.08 -0.54 2.98
N VAL A 557 -21.70 -1.80 3.13
CA VAL A 557 -20.32 -2.22 3.32
C VAL A 557 -19.54 -1.94 2.04
N HIS A 558 -18.45 -1.21 2.17
CA HIS A 558 -17.49 -1.01 1.10
C HIS A 558 -16.15 -1.58 1.52
N LEU A 559 -15.53 -2.35 0.62
CA LEU A 559 -14.11 -2.66 0.77
C LEU A 559 -13.34 -1.35 0.75
N THR A 560 -12.60 -1.18 1.82
CA THR A 560 -11.71 -0.06 2.00
C THR A 560 -10.33 -0.42 1.38
N GLY A 561 -9.96 -1.70 1.42
CA GLY A 561 -8.88 -2.31 0.63
C GLY A 561 -8.99 -2.12 -0.90
N ARG A 562 -7.89 -2.28 -1.64
CA ARG A 562 -7.81 -2.27 -3.12
C ARG A 562 -6.94 -3.40 -3.65
N SER A 563 -7.11 -3.73 -4.94
CA SER A 563 -6.28 -4.75 -5.60
C SER A 563 -4.81 -4.33 -5.71
N LEU A 564 -3.92 -5.28 -5.45
CA LEU A 564 -2.47 -5.18 -5.62
C LEU A 564 -2.01 -5.46 -7.06
N LEU A 565 -2.86 -6.04 -7.92
CA LEU A 565 -2.47 -6.42 -9.28
C LEU A 565 -1.84 -5.25 -10.09
N PRO A 566 -2.34 -4.00 -10.03
CA PRO A 566 -1.71 -2.88 -10.71
C PRO A 566 -0.26 -2.60 -10.26
N VAL A 567 0.10 -2.93 -9.01
CA VAL A 567 1.47 -2.76 -8.49
C VAL A 567 2.43 -3.73 -9.14
N LEU A 568 1.94 -4.92 -9.51
CA LEU A 568 2.76 -5.97 -10.12
C LEU A 568 3.28 -5.56 -11.51
N SER A 569 2.62 -4.60 -12.19
CA SER A 569 3.10 -3.99 -13.43
C SER A 569 3.78 -2.63 -13.26
N ALA A 570 3.37 -1.79 -12.31
CA ALA A 570 3.93 -0.45 -12.16
C ALA A 570 3.84 0.07 -10.72
N GLU A 571 4.87 0.80 -10.27
CA GLU A 571 4.89 1.38 -8.93
C GLU A 571 3.84 2.53 -8.80
N PRO A 572 2.84 2.44 -7.90
CA PRO A 572 1.87 3.50 -7.68
C PRO A 572 2.47 4.69 -6.91
N GLY A 573 2.49 5.86 -7.54
CA GLY A 573 3.07 7.08 -6.94
C GLY A 573 2.23 7.80 -5.87
N ASN A 574 1.03 7.32 -5.51
CA ASN A 574 0.08 8.05 -4.66
C ASN A 574 -0.55 7.23 -3.51
N TRP A 575 -0.10 5.99 -3.30
CA TRP A 575 -0.61 5.16 -2.23
C TRP A 575 0.26 5.45 -1.02
N GLN A 576 -0.21 6.23 -0.03
CA GLN A 576 0.66 6.81 1.01
C GLN A 576 0.09 6.80 2.43
N THR A 577 -1.01 6.09 2.66
CA THR A 577 -1.70 6.08 3.96
C THR A 577 -2.09 4.66 4.30
N VAL A 578 -1.90 4.26 5.56
CA VAL A 578 -2.42 2.99 6.11
C VAL A 578 -3.15 3.23 7.41
N PHE A 579 -4.12 2.36 7.73
CA PHE A 579 -4.89 2.43 8.95
C PHE A 579 -4.87 1.10 9.69
N ALA A 580 -4.84 1.15 11.01
CA ALA A 580 -5.00 -0.01 11.87
C ALA A 580 -6.01 0.27 12.99
N SER A 581 -6.64 -0.79 13.47
CA SER A 581 -7.64 -0.74 14.52
C SER A 581 -7.60 -2.01 15.35
N GLN A 582 -7.36 -1.88 16.64
CA GLN A 582 -7.42 -2.98 17.60
C GLN A 582 -8.41 -2.64 18.71
N SER A 583 -9.23 -3.59 19.13
CA SER A 583 -10.19 -3.39 20.23
C SER A 583 -9.80 -4.27 21.43
N LEU A 584 -9.63 -5.57 21.22
CA LEU A 584 -9.13 -6.52 22.20
C LEU A 584 -8.07 -7.47 21.58
N HIS A 585 -7.37 -8.21 22.44
CA HIS A 585 -6.64 -9.42 22.07
C HIS A 585 -7.32 -10.61 22.75
N GLU A 586 -6.93 -10.97 23.98
CA GLU A 586 -7.80 -11.75 24.85
C GLU A 586 -9.01 -10.89 25.30
N VAL A 587 -10.12 -11.54 25.70
CA VAL A 587 -11.32 -10.84 26.21
C VAL A 587 -11.07 -9.97 27.45
N THR A 588 -10.04 -10.28 28.23
CA THR A 588 -9.56 -9.50 29.38
C THR A 588 -8.73 -8.27 28.98
N MET A 589 -8.24 -8.20 27.75
CA MET A 589 -7.29 -7.19 27.26
C MET A 589 -8.01 -6.05 26.52
N TYR A 590 -8.90 -5.35 27.22
CA TYR A 590 -9.62 -4.20 26.66
C TYR A 590 -8.73 -2.94 26.64
N TYR A 591 -7.98 -2.79 25.54
CA TYR A 591 -7.18 -1.59 25.26
C TYR A 591 -7.36 -1.18 23.79
N PRO A 592 -8.48 -0.51 23.44
CA PRO A 592 -8.72 -0.13 22.06
C PRO A 592 -7.73 0.95 21.61
N THR A 593 -7.08 0.68 20.47
CA THR A 593 -6.18 1.61 19.78
C THR A 593 -6.61 1.76 18.34
N ARG A 594 -6.43 2.95 17.78
CA ARG A 594 -6.62 3.27 16.36
C ARG A 594 -5.34 3.92 15.85
N SER A 595 -4.89 3.64 14.64
CA SER A 595 -3.73 4.33 14.08
C SER A 595 -3.87 4.64 12.60
N VAL A 596 -3.17 5.69 12.18
CA VAL A 596 -2.95 6.05 10.77
C VAL A 596 -1.48 6.35 10.56
N HIS A 597 -0.87 5.72 9.56
CA HIS A 597 0.51 5.98 9.15
C HIS A 597 0.47 6.53 7.72
N ARG A 598 0.80 7.81 7.56
CA ARG A 598 0.75 8.54 6.29
C ARG A 598 2.12 9.12 5.94
N GLY A 599 2.73 8.62 4.87
CA GLY A 599 4.07 9.01 4.50
C GLY A 599 5.01 8.76 5.68
N ALA A 600 5.77 9.78 6.06
CA ALA A 600 6.67 9.73 7.20
C ALA A 600 6.01 9.58 8.57
N TYR A 601 4.72 9.89 8.71
CA TYR A 601 4.12 10.17 10.02
C TYR A 601 3.18 9.06 10.48
N HIS A 602 3.37 8.58 11.70
CA HIS A 602 2.50 7.59 12.33
C HIS A 602 1.81 8.19 13.56
N LEU A 603 0.48 8.20 13.55
CA LEU A 603 -0.37 8.62 14.66
C LEU A 603 -1.10 7.42 15.26
N LEU A 604 -1.01 7.23 16.57
CA LEU A 604 -1.83 6.31 17.35
C LEU A 604 -2.76 7.09 18.29
N HIS A 605 -3.98 6.58 18.48
CA HIS A 605 -4.97 7.01 19.46
C HIS A 605 -5.24 5.86 20.42
N ASN A 606 -4.79 5.99 21.66
CA ASN A 606 -5.02 5.02 22.73
C ASN A 606 -6.30 5.42 23.49
N LEU A 607 -7.43 4.76 23.23
CA LEU A 607 -8.72 5.15 23.82
C LEU A 607 -8.76 4.88 25.33
N HIS A 608 -8.03 3.87 25.81
CA HIS A 608 -8.00 3.47 27.22
C HIS A 608 -6.69 3.84 27.94
N TYR A 609 -5.99 4.88 27.47
CA TYR A 609 -4.62 5.26 27.88
C TYR A 609 -4.39 5.46 29.39
N ARG A 610 -5.43 5.80 30.18
CA ARG A 610 -5.34 5.93 31.65
C ARG A 610 -5.14 4.59 32.38
N MET A 611 -5.41 3.47 31.71
CA MET A 611 -5.13 2.13 32.22
C MET A 611 -3.79 1.62 31.69
N ALA A 612 -3.15 0.72 32.44
CA ALA A 612 -1.94 0.04 31.98
C ALA A 612 -2.23 -0.82 30.75
N PHE A 613 -1.36 -0.75 29.74
CA PHE A 613 -1.40 -1.62 28.56
C PHE A 613 -1.34 -3.10 29.00
N PRO A 614 -2.30 -3.95 28.58
CA PRO A 614 -2.36 -5.34 29.01
C PRO A 614 -1.28 -6.20 28.33
N VAL A 615 -0.97 -7.36 28.91
CA VAL A 615 -0.03 -8.34 28.35
C VAL A 615 -0.74 -9.69 28.27
N ASP A 616 -0.66 -10.35 27.12
CA ASP A 616 -1.25 -11.67 26.89
C ASP A 616 -0.53 -12.77 27.66
N GLN A 617 -1.24 -13.86 27.96
CA GLN A 617 -0.73 -14.95 28.77
C GLN A 617 0.44 -15.68 28.10
N ASP A 618 0.43 -15.78 26.76
CA ASP A 618 1.49 -16.37 25.95
C ASP A 618 2.79 -15.55 26.03
N LEU A 619 2.70 -14.21 25.85
CA LEU A 619 3.85 -13.32 25.98
C LEU A 619 4.30 -13.17 27.43
N TYR A 620 3.40 -13.16 28.41
CA TYR A 620 3.76 -13.02 29.82
C TYR A 620 4.71 -14.12 30.29
N VAL A 621 4.47 -15.38 29.89
CA VAL A 621 5.33 -16.52 30.26
C VAL A 621 6.57 -16.67 29.38
N ALA A 622 6.76 -15.82 28.35
CA ALA A 622 7.93 -15.88 27.49
C ALA A 622 9.23 -15.57 28.26
N PRO A 623 10.34 -16.30 28.00
CA PRO A 623 11.63 -16.03 28.63
C PRO A 623 12.08 -14.57 28.52
N THR A 624 11.90 -13.94 27.35
CA THR A 624 12.16 -12.51 27.14
C THR A 624 11.38 -11.62 28.12
N PHE A 625 10.07 -11.86 28.29
CA PHE A 625 9.24 -10.98 29.11
C PHE A 625 9.50 -11.21 30.61
N GLN A 626 9.76 -12.46 31.02
CA GLN A 626 10.15 -12.79 32.39
C GLN A 626 11.51 -12.16 32.77
N ASP A 627 12.51 -12.21 31.89
CA ASP A 627 13.81 -11.54 32.10
C ASP A 627 13.64 -10.01 32.19
N LEU A 628 12.88 -9.40 31.27
CA LEU A 628 12.55 -7.96 31.31
C LEU A 628 11.85 -7.55 32.62
N LEU A 629 10.89 -8.35 33.08
CA LEU A 629 10.14 -8.11 34.33
C LEU A 629 11.02 -8.26 35.56
N ASN A 630 11.86 -9.29 35.61
CA ASN A 630 12.77 -9.54 36.72
C ASN A 630 13.84 -8.45 36.84
N ARG A 631 14.48 -8.06 35.73
CA ARG A 631 15.43 -6.94 35.68
C ARG A 631 14.80 -5.63 36.15
N THR A 632 13.61 -5.33 35.64
CA THR A 632 12.88 -4.12 36.06
C THR A 632 12.57 -4.11 37.56
N ARG A 633 12.23 -5.27 38.15
CA ARG A 633 11.94 -5.41 39.59
C ARG A 633 13.20 -5.34 40.46
N SER A 634 14.34 -5.86 39.99
CA SER A 634 15.62 -5.80 40.73
C SER A 634 16.37 -4.47 40.54
N GLY A 635 15.94 -3.62 39.61
CA GLY A 635 16.63 -2.39 39.25
C GLY A 635 17.86 -2.62 38.35
N GLU A 636 18.00 -3.82 37.78
CA GLU A 636 19.05 -4.15 36.83
C GLU A 636 18.80 -3.52 35.45
N PRO A 637 19.87 -3.26 34.67
CA PRO A 637 19.74 -2.86 33.27
C PRO A 637 18.90 -3.87 32.48
N THR A 638 17.81 -3.38 31.87
CA THR A 638 16.91 -4.16 31.01
C THR A 638 17.45 -4.39 29.61
N HIS A 639 18.46 -3.60 29.19
CA HIS A 639 18.96 -3.55 27.81
C HIS A 639 17.86 -3.37 26.75
N TRP A 640 16.80 -2.66 27.13
CA TRP A 640 15.64 -2.39 26.28
C TRP A 640 15.52 -0.88 26.00
N PHE A 641 15.07 -0.53 24.79
CA PHE A 641 14.91 0.86 24.36
C PHE A 641 13.76 1.62 25.06
N LYS A 642 12.87 0.89 25.74
CA LYS A 642 11.78 1.41 26.59
C LYS A 642 11.93 0.90 28.03
N SER A 643 11.08 1.39 28.92
CA SER A 643 10.88 0.83 30.27
C SER A 643 9.46 0.28 30.39
N LEU A 644 9.22 -0.69 31.29
CA LEU A 644 7.86 -1.20 31.51
C LEU A 644 6.88 -0.09 31.92
N GLY A 645 7.33 0.93 32.67
CA GLY A 645 6.51 2.10 32.99
C GLY A 645 5.98 2.83 31.75
N ARG A 646 6.85 3.12 30.76
CA ARG A 646 6.45 3.74 29.47
C ARG A 646 5.68 2.79 28.55
N TYR A 647 5.89 1.47 28.68
CA TYR A 647 5.15 0.47 27.91
C TYR A 647 3.70 0.32 28.38
N TYR A 648 3.50 0.36 29.70
CA TYR A 648 2.19 0.27 30.34
C TYR A 648 1.41 1.58 30.24
N TYR A 649 2.02 2.71 30.61
CA TYR A 649 1.34 4.00 30.65
C TYR A 649 1.75 4.83 29.45
N ARG A 650 0.88 4.86 28.44
CA ARG A 650 1.06 5.56 27.17
C ARG A 650 0.22 6.83 27.14
N GLU A 651 0.60 7.76 26.28
CA GLU A 651 -0.20 8.97 26.04
C GLU A 651 -1.48 8.65 25.24
N ARG A 652 -2.50 9.51 25.40
CA ARG A 652 -3.76 9.39 24.61
C ARG A 652 -3.49 9.44 23.11
N TRP A 653 -2.57 10.31 22.70
CA TRP A 653 -2.14 10.49 21.32
C TRP A 653 -0.62 10.32 21.23
N GLU A 654 -0.16 9.44 20.35
CA GLU A 654 1.26 9.22 20.07
C GLU A 654 1.52 9.53 18.59
N LEU A 655 2.34 10.55 18.28
CA LEU A 655 2.70 10.96 16.92
C LEU A 655 4.21 10.82 16.72
N TYR A 656 4.63 10.19 15.62
CA TYR A 656 6.05 9.97 15.30
C TYR A 656 6.37 10.37 13.85
N ASP A 657 7.57 10.87 13.58
CA ASP A 657 8.16 10.91 12.22
C ASP A 657 9.10 9.69 12.08
N ALA A 658 8.59 8.63 11.46
CA ALA A 658 9.29 7.35 11.31
C ALA A 658 10.54 7.41 10.43
N ARG A 659 10.85 8.54 9.77
CA ARG A 659 12.14 8.75 9.08
C ARG A 659 13.21 9.26 10.04
N ALA A 660 12.83 10.12 10.98
CA ALA A 660 13.74 10.71 11.97
C ALA A 660 13.89 9.79 13.20
N ASP A 661 12.80 9.11 13.58
CA ASP A 661 12.73 8.17 14.70
C ASP A 661 12.04 6.86 14.26
N PRO A 662 12.76 5.96 13.57
CA PRO A 662 12.21 4.68 13.11
C PRO A 662 11.81 3.71 14.23
N LEU A 663 12.09 4.05 15.50
CA LEU A 663 11.79 3.24 16.68
C LEU A 663 10.56 3.73 17.46
N GLU A 664 9.97 4.86 17.08
CA GLU A 664 8.73 5.38 17.68
C GLU A 664 8.90 5.60 19.20
N THR A 665 9.91 6.41 19.54
CA THR A 665 10.38 6.74 20.89
C THR A 665 10.12 8.19 21.32
N VAL A 666 10.06 9.12 20.37
CA VAL A 666 9.87 10.56 20.60
C VAL A 666 8.46 10.94 20.15
N ASN A 667 7.54 11.05 21.11
CA ASN A 667 6.16 11.47 20.84
C ASN A 667 6.10 12.99 20.54
N LEU A 668 5.67 13.33 19.33
CA LEU A 668 5.52 14.68 18.79
C LEU A 668 4.10 15.26 18.99
N ALA A 669 3.16 14.52 19.58
CA ALA A 669 1.75 14.94 19.67
C ALA A 669 1.53 16.19 20.52
N SER A 670 2.46 16.51 21.44
CA SER A 670 2.46 17.73 22.26
C SER A 670 3.30 18.86 21.68
N ASP A 671 4.04 18.64 20.58
CA ASP A 671 4.88 19.66 19.95
C ASP A 671 4.02 20.59 19.06
N PRO A 672 3.96 21.91 19.36
CA PRO A 672 3.20 22.87 18.55
C PRO A 672 3.60 22.90 17.07
N ALA A 673 4.86 22.59 16.73
CA ALA A 673 5.34 22.55 15.35
C ALA A 673 4.66 21.44 14.51
N TYR A 674 4.21 20.36 15.16
CA TYR A 674 3.54 19.23 14.51
C TYR A 674 2.02 19.26 14.64
N SER A 675 1.43 20.28 15.28
CA SER A 675 -0.02 20.45 15.47
C SER A 675 -0.86 20.30 14.18
N GLY A 676 -0.39 20.87 13.07
CA GLY A 676 -1.06 20.74 11.77
C GLY A 676 -0.96 19.33 11.15
N VAL A 677 0.11 18.59 11.44
CA VAL A 677 0.26 17.19 11.03
C VAL A 677 -0.66 16.31 11.88
N LEU A 678 -0.62 16.49 13.21
CA LEU A 678 -1.48 15.80 14.17
C LEU A 678 -2.96 15.92 13.75
N GLU A 679 -3.44 17.14 13.55
CA GLU A 679 -4.86 17.37 13.24
C GLU A 679 -5.26 16.82 11.86
N ASN A 680 -4.38 16.87 10.85
CA ASN A 680 -4.66 16.24 9.56
C ASN A 680 -4.79 14.71 9.66
N LEU A 681 -3.94 14.08 10.47
CA LEU A 681 -3.99 12.64 10.72
C LEU A 681 -5.19 12.25 11.58
N ARG A 682 -5.54 13.04 12.60
CA ARG A 682 -6.77 12.85 13.40
C ARG A 682 -8.03 12.87 12.53
N GLN A 683 -8.14 13.86 11.64
CA GLN A 683 -9.27 13.96 10.70
C GLN A 683 -9.31 12.79 9.71
N SER A 684 -8.15 12.35 9.22
CA SER A 684 -8.05 11.20 8.32
C SER A 684 -8.44 9.89 9.02
N LEU A 685 -8.00 9.70 10.27
CA LEU A 685 -8.34 8.54 11.11
C LEU A 685 -9.82 8.52 11.45
N GLN A 686 -10.39 9.62 11.95
CA GLN A 686 -11.80 9.72 12.29
C GLN A 686 -12.70 9.52 11.07
N LYS A 687 -12.30 10.04 9.90
CA LYS A 687 -13.01 9.80 8.63
C LYS A 687 -13.04 8.32 8.28
N TRP A 688 -11.90 7.64 8.32
CA TRP A 688 -11.84 6.19 8.08
C TRP A 688 -12.74 5.43 9.05
N GLN A 689 -12.68 5.75 10.35
CA GLN A 689 -13.55 5.16 11.37
C GLN A 689 -15.05 5.33 11.07
N TRP A 690 -15.47 6.50 10.55
CA TRP A 690 -16.86 6.70 10.10
C TRP A 690 -17.19 5.89 8.83
N GLU A 691 -16.28 5.88 7.84
CA GLU A 691 -16.44 5.14 6.57
C GLU A 691 -16.53 3.61 6.80
N THR A 692 -15.89 3.09 7.85
CA THR A 692 -15.93 1.66 8.24
C THR A 692 -16.93 1.35 9.36
N GLY A 693 -17.67 2.34 9.88
CA GLY A 693 -18.70 2.13 10.90
C GLY A 693 -18.15 1.67 12.26
N ASP A 694 -16.99 2.18 12.68
CA ASP A 694 -16.32 1.83 13.94
C ASP A 694 -17.18 2.19 15.17
N PRO A 695 -17.62 1.20 15.99
CA PRO A 695 -18.39 1.46 17.20
C PRO A 695 -17.68 2.34 18.24
N TRP A 696 -16.34 2.46 18.15
CA TRP A 696 -15.53 3.28 19.04
C TRP A 696 -15.25 4.71 18.52
N VAL A 697 -15.83 5.13 17.39
CA VAL A 697 -15.52 6.41 16.71
C VAL A 697 -15.68 7.68 17.57
N CYS A 698 -16.57 7.63 18.58
CA CYS A 698 -16.78 8.73 19.52
C CYS A 698 -15.98 8.58 20.85
N GLY A 699 -15.41 7.41 21.12
CA GLY A 699 -14.73 7.15 22.39
C GLY A 699 -13.33 7.77 22.49
N PRO A 700 -12.82 8.07 23.71
CA PRO A 700 -13.42 7.80 25.03
C PRO A 700 -14.23 8.97 25.64
N ASP A 701 -14.27 10.12 24.98
CA ASP A 701 -14.79 11.40 25.47
C ASP A 701 -16.25 11.69 25.06
N TYR A 702 -16.78 10.97 24.06
CA TYR A 702 -18.13 11.13 23.54
C TYR A 702 -18.86 9.77 23.42
N VAL A 703 -20.20 9.82 23.37
CA VAL A 703 -21.08 8.68 23.02
C VAL A 703 -21.61 8.87 21.60
N LEU A 704 -21.77 7.75 20.88
CA LEU A 704 -22.40 7.71 19.56
C LEU A 704 -23.93 7.72 19.68
N GLU A 705 -24.57 8.73 19.11
CA GLU A 705 -26.03 8.93 19.08
C GLU A 705 -26.50 9.11 17.62
N ASP A 706 -26.84 8.01 16.96
CA ASP A 706 -27.15 7.97 15.52
C ASP A 706 -28.39 8.77 15.06
N LYS A 707 -29.18 9.29 16.00
CA LYS A 707 -30.42 10.04 15.73
C LYS A 707 -30.26 11.55 15.88
N LEU A 708 -29.08 12.02 16.31
CA LEU A 708 -28.83 13.42 16.68
C LEU A 708 -27.59 13.95 15.95
N GLU A 709 -27.55 15.25 15.70
CA GLU A 709 -26.36 15.93 15.18
C GLU A 709 -25.82 16.95 16.20
N PRO A 710 -24.50 17.00 16.45
CA PRO A 710 -23.48 16.05 15.99
C PRO A 710 -23.68 14.65 16.60
N ARG A 711 -23.42 13.59 15.80
CA ARG A 711 -23.54 12.18 16.24
C ARG A 711 -22.68 11.79 17.44
N CYS A 712 -21.54 12.46 17.67
CA CYS A 712 -20.77 12.29 18.90
C CYS A 712 -21.21 13.31 19.95
N ARG A 713 -21.72 12.83 21.10
CA ARG A 713 -22.24 13.66 22.20
C ARG A 713 -21.31 13.61 23.43
N PRO A 714 -20.88 14.75 24.00
CA PRO A 714 -19.83 14.78 25.03
C PRO A 714 -20.30 14.16 26.35
N LEU A 715 -19.41 13.41 27.00
CA LEU A 715 -19.64 12.81 28.32
C LEU A 715 -19.26 13.72 29.50
N TYR A 716 -18.44 14.75 29.28
CA TYR A 716 -17.84 15.59 30.32
C TYR A 716 -17.10 14.78 31.41
N ASN A 717 -16.47 13.66 31.02
CA ASN A 717 -15.80 12.69 31.90
C ASN A 717 -14.35 13.06 32.28
N GLY A 718 -13.95 14.32 32.08
CA GLY A 718 -12.61 14.82 32.40
C GLY A 718 -11.51 14.27 31.48
N LEU A 719 -11.79 14.14 30.18
CA LEU A 719 -10.90 13.68 29.09
C LEU A 719 -10.82 14.70 27.95
#